data_AF-A0A2N9HSD1-F1
#
_entry.id   AF-A0A2N9HSD1-F1
#
_cell.length_a   1.000
_cell.length_b   1.000
_cell.length_c   1.000
_cell.angle_alpha   90.00
_cell.angle_beta   90.00
_cell.angle_gamma   90.00
#
_symmetry.space_group_name_H-M   'P 1'
#
loop_
_entity.id
_entity.type
_entity.pdbx_description
1 polymer ?
#
loop_
_entity_poly.entity_id
_entity_poly.type
_entity_poly.pdbx_seq_one_letter_code
_entity_poly.pdbx_strand_id
1 'polypeptide(L)'
;MELAAAGCGAVLTPICNFLCGCVTSKITTTLNLRSKLDDMVKDMKSLLDRREVVEDEKEAAEREGNVIRAQVVKWLGDVEKLQSSVEEMVNDKKPSACFLNCRKRYRASKEVEKTLQDIKKLLEDGKFPNGVFDPKMLKKVEHIGGPSVQGQTTASEALAETMGLLNDGVRRIGIWGTGGVGKTTLVINLNNELEKTTSMLVIWVTVSKFDIKNIQKQIAQRLKLQLNKEESETDMAIPLRSRLMNVEKFLLILDDVWEKVDLDTLGVPRPEDHKGCQIIFTSRDLQVCRDMEFDADFKMNGLIDKDAWQLFCEKAGDVVHLEEIKPFAEEIVKECCRLPLAIIVVGACMKRKRRVELWEHALNELRMSVPSIQGIKDRVYIPLKWSYDSLPHNNIKSCFLYCSLFPEDYSIKIIELVQCWMGEGLIDEQQDHVHRVNTGIALIEKLKDSCLLENGFYEGTVKMHDVVRDVAIWIASSHDYGCKSLVRSGIGLREILVEEFSNKNSLKRVSFMNNKLTMLPDCVIEQCSEASTLLLQNNKPLEAVPDRFLQGFAALRVLNLRETGIQSLPRSLLQLRDLGVLNLRFCKNLKGLPSLAGLSKLQILDLSLSSIIELPDGMENLRNLRQLDLYYTDKLKDFQVGIISKLPRLEVLDMRDIAYYFEGNGAEEETQTNF
;
A
#
# COMPACT_ATOMS: atom_id res chain seq x y z
N MET A 1 87.05 -1.33 15.46
CA MET A 1 86.53 -0.35 16.44
C MET A 1 86.08 -1.14 17.66
N GLU A 2 86.96 -1.62 18.55
CA GLU A 2 88.13 -0.98 19.20
C GLU A 2 87.77 0.19 20.11
N LEU A 3 88.27 0.12 21.36
CA LEU A 3 88.80 1.17 22.26
C LEU A 3 88.01 2.51 22.40
N ALA A 4 87.74 3.09 23.58
CA ALA A 4 87.91 2.72 25.00
C ALA A 4 86.89 3.60 25.81
N ALA A 5 87.03 4.18 27.02
CA ALA A 5 87.86 4.18 28.24
C ALA A 5 87.10 5.09 29.27
N ALA A 6 87.32 5.16 30.59
CA ALA A 6 87.85 4.25 31.63
C ALA A 6 87.47 4.88 33.02
N GLY A 7 87.61 4.16 34.14
CA GLY A 7 87.33 4.66 35.50
C GLY A 7 86.59 3.63 36.37
N CYS A 8 87.24 2.67 37.02
CA CYS A 8 88.11 2.78 38.21
C CYS A 8 87.36 3.20 39.49
N GLY A 9 87.32 2.40 40.56
CA GLY A 9 87.87 1.04 40.72
C GLY A 9 87.82 0.50 42.16
N ALA A 10 88.46 -0.65 42.38
CA ALA A 10 88.54 -1.43 43.64
C ALA A 10 87.20 -2.03 44.13
N VAL A 11 87.16 -3.20 44.79
CA VAL A 11 88.23 -3.98 45.45
C VAL A 11 88.46 -5.36 44.79
N LEU A 12 89.71 -5.83 44.86
CA LEU A 12 90.24 -7.09 44.29
C LEU A 12 89.84 -8.33 45.16
N THR A 13 89.31 -9.42 44.58
CA THR A 13 89.99 -10.70 44.16
C THR A 13 90.52 -11.59 45.33
N PRO A 14 90.82 -12.91 45.17
CA PRO A 14 89.99 -13.91 45.87
C PRO A 14 90.74 -15.06 46.60
N ILE A 15 90.48 -15.25 47.89
CA ILE A 15 90.96 -16.40 48.70
C ILE A 15 89.82 -16.79 49.67
N CYS A 16 89.40 -18.04 49.86
CA CYS A 16 89.91 -19.33 49.37
C CYS A 16 88.76 -20.32 49.02
N ASN A 17 89.09 -21.42 48.33
CA ASN A 17 88.25 -22.61 48.28
C ASN A 17 88.22 -23.31 49.65
N PHE A 18 87.09 -23.27 50.37
CA PHE A 18 86.65 -24.35 51.28
C PHE A 18 85.16 -24.17 51.65
N LEU A 19 84.54 -25.21 52.22
CA LEU A 19 83.12 -25.23 52.66
C LEU A 19 82.05 -25.04 51.54
N CYS A 20 82.31 -25.53 50.34
CA CYS A 20 81.23 -25.77 49.36
C CYS A 20 80.33 -26.91 49.86
N GLY A 21 79.02 -26.66 50.02
CA GLY A 21 78.05 -27.71 50.38
C GLY A 21 76.69 -27.25 50.90
N CYS A 22 76.59 -26.10 51.58
CA CYS A 22 75.34 -25.75 52.30
C CYS A 22 74.88 -24.27 52.19
N VAL A 23 75.36 -23.54 51.19
CA VAL A 23 74.97 -22.12 50.92
C VAL A 23 74.54 -21.89 49.47
N THR A 24 75.15 -22.57 48.50
CA THR A 24 74.82 -22.46 47.07
C THR A 24 73.33 -22.70 46.78
N SER A 25 72.73 -23.74 47.38
CA SER A 25 71.30 -24.03 47.25
C SER A 25 70.38 -22.96 47.86
N LYS A 26 70.81 -22.26 48.92
CA LYS A 26 70.01 -21.21 49.58
C LYS A 26 69.90 -19.96 48.73
N ILE A 27 70.99 -19.59 48.05
CA ILE A 27 71.04 -18.44 47.15
C ILE A 27 70.28 -18.76 45.85
N THR A 28 70.55 -19.89 45.19
CA THR A 28 69.84 -20.26 43.95
C THR A 28 68.34 -20.42 44.17
N THR A 29 67.88 -21.08 45.25
CA THR A 29 66.44 -21.22 45.52
C THR A 29 65.76 -19.89 45.81
N THR A 30 66.48 -18.91 46.39
CA THR A 30 65.91 -17.57 46.68
C THR A 30 65.87 -16.68 45.44
N LEU A 31 66.90 -16.73 44.58
CA LEU A 31 66.90 -16.01 43.29
C LEU A 31 65.88 -16.59 42.31
N ASN A 32 65.82 -17.92 42.18
CA ASN A 32 64.89 -18.64 41.30
C ASN A 32 63.42 -18.44 41.74
N LEU A 33 63.15 -18.30 43.05
CA LEU A 33 61.82 -17.90 43.52
C LEU A 33 61.44 -16.47 43.08
N ARG A 34 62.41 -15.54 43.02
CA ARG A 34 62.14 -14.17 42.56
C ARG A 34 61.87 -14.12 41.07
N SER A 35 62.73 -14.73 40.24
CA SER A 35 62.50 -14.78 38.79
C SER A 35 61.19 -15.48 38.45
N LYS A 36 60.83 -16.59 39.13
CA LYS A 36 59.52 -17.24 38.97
C LYS A 36 58.34 -16.35 39.38
N LEU A 37 58.51 -15.43 40.34
CA LEU A 37 57.50 -14.43 40.69
C LEU A 37 57.37 -13.35 39.61
N ASP A 38 58.49 -12.86 39.08
CA ASP A 38 58.53 -11.89 37.99
C ASP A 38 57.92 -12.48 36.70
N ASP A 39 58.25 -13.74 36.37
CA ASP A 39 57.63 -14.53 35.28
C ASP A 39 56.13 -14.74 35.50
N MET A 40 55.71 -15.09 36.73
CA MET A 40 54.29 -15.30 37.07
C MET A 40 53.48 -14.00 36.90
N VAL A 41 54.01 -12.86 37.33
CA VAL A 41 53.35 -11.55 37.14
C VAL A 41 53.24 -11.18 35.67
N LYS A 42 54.28 -11.47 34.87
CA LYS A 42 54.28 -11.23 33.42
C LYS A 42 53.27 -12.11 32.70
N ASP A 43 53.32 -13.43 32.91
CA ASP A 43 52.42 -14.39 32.25
C ASP A 43 50.96 -14.18 32.72
N MET A 44 50.74 -13.78 33.98
CA MET A 44 49.41 -13.38 34.49
C MET A 44 48.91 -12.11 33.78
N LYS A 45 49.76 -11.10 33.54
CA LYS A 45 49.36 -9.93 32.75
C LYS A 45 48.92 -10.37 31.35
N SER A 46 49.70 -11.19 30.65
CA SER A 46 49.31 -11.67 29.31
C SER A 46 48.01 -12.48 29.30
N LEU A 47 47.65 -13.13 30.41
CA LEU A 47 46.35 -13.79 30.57
C LEU A 47 45.20 -12.79 30.77
N LEU A 48 45.43 -11.69 31.49
CA LEU A 48 44.46 -10.59 31.63
C LEU A 48 44.30 -9.80 30.32
N ASP A 49 45.40 -9.52 29.61
CA ASP A 49 45.37 -8.87 28.29
C ASP A 49 44.54 -9.73 27.28
N ARG A 50 44.58 -11.07 27.37
CA ARG A 50 43.69 -11.95 26.58
C ARG A 50 42.26 -12.00 27.13
N ARG A 51 42.07 -11.92 28.45
CA ARG A 51 40.73 -11.89 29.08
C ARG A 51 39.90 -10.72 28.55
N GLU A 52 40.49 -9.52 28.52
CA GLU A 52 39.84 -8.30 28.00
C GLU A 52 39.30 -8.51 26.58
N VAL A 53 40.13 -9.04 25.66
CA VAL A 53 39.70 -9.36 24.29
C VAL A 53 38.60 -10.44 24.24
N VAL A 54 38.62 -11.45 25.13
CA VAL A 54 37.54 -12.46 25.21
C VAL A 54 36.24 -11.86 25.75
N GLU A 55 36.32 -10.89 26.65
CA GLU A 55 35.15 -10.17 27.19
C GLU A 55 34.56 -9.23 26.11
N ASP A 56 35.38 -8.54 25.32
CA ASP A 56 34.95 -7.80 24.11
C ASP A 56 34.29 -8.72 23.06
N GLU A 57 34.94 -9.84 22.70
CA GLU A 57 34.41 -10.84 21.76
C GLU A 57 33.06 -11.41 22.25
N LYS A 58 32.91 -11.58 23.56
CA LYS A 58 31.66 -12.01 24.22
C LYS A 58 30.58 -10.93 24.14
N GLU A 59 30.87 -9.69 24.52
CA GLU A 59 29.88 -8.61 24.52
C GLU A 59 29.41 -8.23 23.11
N ALA A 60 30.28 -8.31 22.10
CA ALA A 60 29.89 -8.18 20.71
C ALA A 60 28.90 -9.30 20.31
N ALA A 61 29.23 -10.55 20.61
CA ALA A 61 28.40 -11.70 20.28
C ALA A 61 27.04 -11.71 21.02
N GLU A 62 26.98 -11.26 22.27
CA GLU A 62 25.73 -11.11 23.04
C GLU A 62 24.82 -10.01 22.50
N ARG A 63 25.38 -8.89 22.00
CA ARG A 63 24.64 -7.83 21.28
C ARG A 63 24.08 -8.32 19.95
N GLU A 64 24.84 -9.11 19.19
CA GLU A 64 24.36 -9.80 17.98
C GLU A 64 23.36 -10.94 18.27
N GLY A 65 23.12 -11.25 19.54
CA GLY A 65 22.17 -12.26 19.99
C GLY A 65 22.68 -13.70 19.89
N ASN A 66 23.97 -13.93 19.60
CA ASN A 66 24.61 -15.25 19.50
C ASN A 66 24.70 -15.96 20.86
N VAL A 67 25.09 -17.24 20.87
CA VAL A 67 25.19 -18.05 22.10
C VAL A 67 26.66 -18.24 22.49
N ILE A 68 27.07 -17.66 23.62
CA ILE A 68 28.42 -17.82 24.15
C ILE A 68 28.66 -19.28 24.57
N ARG A 69 29.82 -19.84 24.21
CA ARG A 69 30.13 -21.23 24.54
C ARG A 69 30.38 -21.39 26.04
N ALA A 70 29.83 -22.46 26.62
CA ALA A 70 30.02 -22.78 28.04
C ALA A 70 31.49 -22.88 28.46
N GLN A 71 32.39 -23.27 27.54
CA GLN A 71 33.84 -23.31 27.76
C GLN A 71 34.44 -21.91 28.01
N VAL A 72 33.90 -20.86 27.37
CA VAL A 72 34.35 -19.47 27.54
C VAL A 72 33.88 -18.93 28.89
N VAL A 73 32.60 -19.11 29.22
CA VAL A 73 32.04 -18.69 30.51
C VAL A 73 32.79 -19.36 31.67
N LYS A 74 33.12 -20.65 31.52
CA LYS A 74 33.96 -21.37 32.47
C LYS A 74 35.38 -20.79 32.53
N TRP A 75 36.02 -20.57 31.38
CA TRP A 75 37.39 -20.05 31.30
C TRP A 75 37.52 -18.67 31.98
N LEU A 76 36.61 -17.74 31.71
CA LEU A 76 36.56 -16.43 32.37
C LEU A 76 36.51 -16.57 33.91
N GLY A 77 35.60 -17.41 34.40
CA GLY A 77 35.49 -17.70 35.84
C GLY A 77 36.67 -18.50 36.43
N ASP A 78 37.46 -19.21 35.63
CA ASP A 78 38.69 -19.88 36.08
C ASP A 78 39.90 -18.92 36.06
N VAL A 79 39.96 -17.97 35.12
CA VAL A 79 40.93 -16.84 35.12
C VAL A 79 40.69 -15.93 36.33
N GLU A 80 39.45 -15.58 36.64
CA GLU A 80 39.10 -14.71 37.78
C GLU A 80 39.52 -15.31 39.13
N LYS A 81 39.25 -16.61 39.35
CA LYS A 81 39.73 -17.33 40.56
C LYS A 81 41.26 -17.33 40.66
N LEU A 82 41.94 -17.51 39.52
CA LEU A 82 43.40 -17.52 39.47
C LEU A 82 43.99 -16.14 39.76
N GLN A 83 43.34 -15.07 39.27
CA GLN A 83 43.69 -13.69 39.59
C GLN A 83 43.63 -13.43 41.10
N SER A 84 42.51 -13.73 41.77
CA SER A 84 42.39 -13.51 43.22
C SER A 84 43.44 -14.31 44.02
N SER A 85 43.77 -15.53 43.57
CA SER A 85 44.82 -16.35 44.19
C SER A 85 46.23 -15.77 43.97
N VAL A 86 46.53 -15.22 42.79
CA VAL A 86 47.79 -14.53 42.50
C VAL A 86 47.91 -13.25 43.35
N GLU A 87 46.84 -12.46 43.47
CA GLU A 87 46.81 -11.25 44.28
C GLU A 87 47.04 -11.53 45.77
N GLU A 88 46.43 -12.59 46.33
CA GLU A 88 46.70 -13.08 47.68
C GLU A 88 48.17 -13.53 47.83
N MET A 89 48.66 -14.35 46.88
CA MET A 89 50.04 -14.87 46.86
C MET A 89 51.10 -13.77 46.74
N VAL A 90 50.78 -12.59 46.20
CA VAL A 90 51.67 -11.42 46.13
C VAL A 90 51.56 -10.56 47.39
N ASN A 91 50.35 -10.33 47.91
CA ASN A 91 50.13 -9.50 49.11
C ASN A 91 50.71 -10.12 50.39
N ASP A 92 50.57 -11.44 50.60
CA ASP A 92 51.11 -12.16 51.78
C ASP A 92 52.67 -12.24 51.79
N LYS A 93 53.35 -11.63 50.81
CA LYS A 93 54.80 -11.71 50.64
C LYS A 93 55.53 -10.36 50.72
N LYS A 94 54.94 -9.34 51.37
CA LYS A 94 55.71 -8.15 51.81
C LYS A 94 56.86 -8.58 52.76
N PRO A 95 58.10 -8.10 52.58
CA PRO A 95 59.28 -8.73 53.19
C PRO A 95 59.47 -8.32 54.66
N SER A 96 58.92 -9.11 55.59
CA SER A 96 59.35 -9.07 56.99
C SER A 96 60.74 -9.74 57.15
N ALA A 97 61.63 -9.08 57.89
CA ALA A 97 63.06 -9.38 57.88
C ALA A 97 63.47 -10.54 58.82
N CYS A 98 63.12 -11.79 58.48
CA CYS A 98 63.69 -12.97 59.17
C CYS A 98 63.85 -14.20 58.25
N PHE A 99 65.03 -14.36 57.63
CA PHE A 99 65.31 -15.34 56.57
C PHE A 99 65.76 -16.73 57.09
N LEU A 100 64.94 -17.46 57.86
CA LEU A 100 65.38 -18.73 58.48
C LEU A 100 64.46 -19.97 58.31
N ASN A 101 63.52 -20.00 57.36
CA ASN A 101 62.66 -21.18 57.15
C ASN A 101 62.62 -21.69 55.70
N CYS A 102 63.57 -22.55 55.34
CA CYS A 102 63.70 -23.12 53.99
C CYS A 102 62.48 -23.95 53.55
N ARG A 103 61.77 -24.63 54.49
CA ARG A 103 60.56 -25.39 54.19
C ARG A 103 59.42 -24.50 53.69
N LYS A 104 59.27 -23.28 54.24
CA LYS A 104 58.28 -22.30 53.75
C LYS A 104 58.61 -21.82 52.33
N ARG A 105 59.89 -21.52 52.03
CA ARG A 105 60.31 -21.13 50.66
C ARG A 105 60.15 -22.23 49.63
N TYR A 106 60.46 -23.48 49.97
CA TYR A 106 60.27 -24.60 49.06
C TYR A 106 58.79 -24.84 48.73
N ARG A 107 57.89 -24.70 49.71
CA ARG A 107 56.43 -24.69 49.46
C ARG A 107 56.04 -23.54 48.55
N ALA A 108 56.37 -22.30 48.89
CA ALA A 108 56.02 -21.12 48.09
C ALA A 108 56.57 -21.17 46.65
N SER A 109 57.74 -21.79 46.42
CA SER A 109 58.30 -22.02 45.09
C SER A 109 57.52 -23.07 44.30
N LYS A 110 57.15 -24.20 44.92
CA LYS A 110 56.26 -25.20 44.32
C LYS A 110 54.86 -24.66 44.02
N GLU A 111 54.39 -23.73 44.85
CA GLU A 111 53.09 -23.07 44.74
C GLU A 111 53.08 -22.11 43.55
N VAL A 112 54.03 -21.16 43.48
CA VAL A 112 54.25 -20.27 42.31
C VAL A 112 54.48 -21.08 41.02
N GLU A 113 55.22 -22.19 41.08
CA GLU A 113 55.48 -23.06 39.93
C GLU A 113 54.23 -23.83 39.46
N LYS A 114 53.29 -24.17 40.37
CA LYS A 114 51.97 -24.68 40.00
C LYS A 114 51.12 -23.56 39.36
N THR A 115 51.07 -22.38 39.99
CA THR A 115 50.32 -21.22 39.46
C THR A 115 50.80 -20.84 38.06
N LEU A 116 52.11 -20.86 37.78
CA LEU A 116 52.68 -20.68 36.44
C LEU A 116 52.23 -21.74 35.42
N GLN A 117 52.04 -22.99 35.84
CA GLN A 117 51.49 -24.04 34.97
C GLN A 117 49.99 -23.82 34.71
N ASP A 118 49.22 -23.43 35.73
CA ASP A 118 47.80 -23.13 35.61
C ASP A 118 47.56 -21.89 34.70
N ILE A 119 48.37 -20.82 34.82
CA ILE A 119 48.35 -19.65 33.92
C ILE A 119 48.64 -20.07 32.48
N LYS A 120 49.71 -20.85 32.24
CA LYS A 120 50.10 -21.30 30.89
C LYS A 120 49.06 -22.19 30.25
N LYS A 121 48.37 -23.01 31.05
CA LYS A 121 47.24 -23.79 30.57
C LYS A 121 46.08 -22.89 30.15
N LEU A 122 45.69 -21.90 30.97
CA LEU A 122 44.61 -20.97 30.60
C LEU A 122 44.97 -20.11 29.38
N LEU A 123 46.25 -19.75 29.17
CA LEU A 123 46.71 -19.08 27.95
C LEU A 123 46.56 -19.95 26.68
N GLU A 124 46.69 -21.27 26.78
CA GLU A 124 46.42 -22.20 25.67
C GLU A 124 44.91 -22.43 25.48
N ASP A 125 44.18 -22.72 26.57
CA ASP A 125 42.72 -22.94 26.56
C ASP A 125 41.97 -21.70 26.00
N GLY A 126 42.48 -20.48 26.29
CA GLY A 126 41.90 -19.19 25.87
C GLY A 126 42.14 -18.80 24.41
N LYS A 127 42.79 -19.65 23.60
CA LYS A 127 42.96 -19.44 22.16
C LYS A 127 41.68 -19.69 21.36
N PHE A 128 40.73 -20.46 21.90
CA PHE A 128 39.42 -20.77 21.32
C PHE A 128 39.44 -20.93 19.78
N PRO A 129 40.13 -21.93 19.20
CA PRO A 129 40.37 -22.03 17.76
C PRO A 129 39.11 -22.15 16.89
N ASN A 130 37.97 -22.49 17.49
CA ASN A 130 36.67 -22.57 16.81
C ASN A 130 35.81 -21.30 17.01
N GLY A 131 36.31 -20.27 17.71
CA GLY A 131 35.59 -19.05 18.11
C GLY A 131 35.05 -19.06 19.56
N VAL A 132 34.63 -17.87 20.02
CA VAL A 132 34.13 -17.61 21.39
C VAL A 132 32.64 -18.01 21.56
N PHE A 133 31.87 -17.94 20.48
CA PHE A 133 30.43 -18.21 20.46
C PHE A 133 30.06 -19.26 19.41
N ASP A 134 28.87 -19.82 19.54
CA ASP A 134 28.17 -20.54 18.47
C ASP A 134 27.18 -19.58 17.79
N PRO A 135 27.26 -19.40 16.45
CA PRO A 135 26.29 -18.61 15.70
C PRO A 135 24.88 -19.15 15.92
N LYS A 136 23.97 -18.30 16.37
CA LYS A 136 22.61 -18.73 16.71
C LYS A 136 21.81 -19.01 15.45
N MET A 137 21.72 -20.30 15.09
CA MET A 137 20.98 -20.80 13.93
C MET A 137 19.60 -20.14 13.83
N LEU A 138 19.46 -19.22 12.89
CA LEU A 138 18.18 -18.66 12.49
C LEU A 138 17.46 -19.72 11.65
N LYS A 139 16.19 -19.97 11.95
CA LYS A 139 15.35 -20.75 11.03
C LYS A 139 15.25 -19.93 9.73
N LYS A 140 15.60 -20.53 8.60
CA LYS A 140 15.63 -19.84 7.30
C LYS A 140 14.29 -19.19 6.97
N VAL A 141 13.20 -19.91 7.22
CA VAL A 141 11.83 -19.43 7.04
C VAL A 141 11.00 -19.78 8.27
N GLU A 142 10.18 -18.85 8.75
CA GLU A 142 9.24 -19.08 9.85
C GLU A 142 7.84 -19.29 9.27
N HIS A 143 7.15 -20.36 9.67
CA HIS A 143 5.87 -20.75 9.08
C HIS A 143 4.75 -19.83 9.58
N ILE A 144 4.04 -19.17 8.67
CA ILE A 144 2.96 -18.23 9.00
C ILE A 144 1.62 -18.94 8.91
N GLY A 145 0.80 -18.83 9.95
CA GLY A 145 -0.55 -19.40 9.96
C GLY A 145 -1.49 -18.63 9.03
N GLY A 146 -2.07 -19.31 8.04
CA GLY A 146 -3.04 -18.72 7.12
C GLY A 146 -3.79 -19.78 6.30
N PRO A 147 -4.78 -19.39 5.49
CA PRO A 147 -5.50 -20.31 4.63
C PRO A 147 -4.62 -20.77 3.45
N SER A 148 -4.66 -22.06 3.13
CA SER A 148 -4.02 -22.63 1.94
C SER A 148 -4.72 -22.15 0.67
N VAL A 149 -3.94 -21.87 -0.38
CA VAL A 149 -4.46 -21.60 -1.74
C VAL A 149 -4.51 -22.84 -2.64
N GLN A 150 -4.08 -24.01 -2.15
CA GLN A 150 -4.06 -25.23 -2.95
C GLN A 150 -5.45 -25.59 -3.48
N GLY A 151 -5.55 -25.83 -4.79
CA GLY A 151 -6.81 -26.11 -5.49
C GLY A 151 -7.55 -24.87 -6.00
N GLN A 152 -7.18 -23.66 -5.58
CA GLN A 152 -7.64 -22.41 -6.22
C GLN A 152 -6.72 -22.10 -7.40
N THR A 153 -7.28 -22.10 -8.60
CA THR A 153 -6.55 -21.93 -9.87
C THR A 153 -5.80 -20.61 -9.90
N THR A 154 -6.54 -19.50 -9.74
CA THR A 154 -6.07 -18.10 -9.80
C THR A 154 -4.91 -17.83 -8.83
N ALA A 155 -5.03 -18.35 -7.60
CA ALA A 155 -4.04 -18.12 -6.55
C ALA A 155 -2.82 -19.05 -6.65
N SER A 156 -2.97 -20.23 -7.29
CA SER A 156 -1.85 -21.13 -7.60
C SER A 156 -1.01 -20.57 -8.75
N GLU A 157 -1.64 -19.96 -9.76
CA GLU A 157 -0.97 -19.29 -10.88
C GLU A 157 -0.17 -18.07 -10.39
N ALA A 158 -0.80 -17.17 -9.63
CA ALA A 158 -0.12 -16.01 -9.02
C ALA A 158 1.07 -16.41 -8.11
N LEU A 159 0.96 -17.54 -7.40
CA LEU A 159 2.02 -18.10 -6.58
C LEU A 159 3.18 -18.63 -7.43
N ALA A 160 2.88 -19.33 -8.52
CA ALA A 160 3.90 -19.83 -9.45
C ALA A 160 4.63 -18.69 -10.17
N GLU A 161 3.92 -17.63 -10.58
CA GLU A 161 4.48 -16.44 -11.21
C GLU A 161 5.40 -15.68 -10.24
N THR A 162 4.96 -15.45 -9.00
CA THR A 162 5.78 -14.81 -7.95
C THR A 162 7.03 -15.64 -7.61
N MET A 163 6.90 -16.98 -7.56
CA MET A 163 8.06 -17.88 -7.41
C MET A 163 9.00 -17.83 -8.62
N GLY A 164 8.48 -17.66 -9.85
CA GLY A 164 9.28 -17.45 -11.05
C GLY A 164 10.17 -16.23 -10.92
N LEU A 165 9.58 -15.06 -10.68
CA LEU A 165 10.30 -13.79 -10.49
C LEU A 165 11.38 -13.88 -9.39
N LEU A 166 11.11 -14.54 -8.27
CA LEU A 166 12.11 -14.78 -7.23
C LEU A 166 13.29 -15.64 -7.71
N ASN A 167 13.01 -16.74 -8.43
CA ASN A 167 14.03 -17.67 -8.91
C ASN A 167 14.86 -17.09 -10.06
N ASP A 168 14.27 -16.25 -10.91
CA ASP A 168 14.96 -15.49 -11.97
C ASP A 168 15.87 -14.38 -11.43
N GLY A 169 15.83 -14.13 -10.11
CA GLY A 169 16.73 -13.20 -9.42
C GLY A 169 16.24 -11.74 -9.41
N VAL A 170 14.96 -11.50 -9.69
CA VAL A 170 14.34 -10.16 -9.55
C VAL A 170 14.47 -9.71 -8.09
N ARG A 171 15.00 -8.50 -7.85
CA ARG A 171 15.42 -8.09 -6.50
C ARG A 171 14.36 -7.25 -5.79
N ARG A 172 13.46 -6.60 -6.54
CA ARG A 172 12.36 -5.79 -6.00
C ARG A 172 11.07 -6.14 -6.75
N ILE A 173 10.14 -6.83 -6.08
CA ILE A 173 8.88 -7.31 -6.68
C ILE A 173 7.68 -6.62 -6.01
N GLY A 174 6.90 -5.87 -6.80
CA GLY A 174 5.71 -5.15 -6.32
C GLY A 174 4.40 -5.88 -6.61
N ILE A 175 3.77 -6.45 -5.59
CA ILE A 175 2.47 -7.14 -5.70
C ILE A 175 1.34 -6.16 -5.37
N TRP A 176 0.53 -5.76 -6.35
CA TRP A 176 -0.47 -4.71 -6.18
C TRP A 176 -1.87 -5.12 -6.65
N GLY A 177 -2.87 -4.29 -6.38
CA GLY A 177 -4.27 -4.57 -6.68
C GLY A 177 -5.22 -4.14 -5.56
N THR A 178 -6.53 -4.32 -5.77
CA THR A 178 -7.60 -3.84 -4.88
C THR A 178 -7.48 -4.38 -3.43
N GLY A 179 -8.06 -3.66 -2.47
CA GLY A 179 -8.21 -4.16 -1.10
C GLY A 179 -9.02 -5.46 -1.07
N GLY A 180 -8.66 -6.43 -0.24
CA GLY A 180 -9.38 -7.70 -0.12
C GLY A 180 -9.21 -8.71 -1.28
N VAL A 181 -8.39 -8.40 -2.28
CA VAL A 181 -8.15 -9.30 -3.44
C VAL A 181 -7.31 -10.55 -3.11
N GLY A 182 -6.62 -10.56 -1.95
CA GLY A 182 -5.91 -11.73 -1.44
C GLY A 182 -4.39 -11.65 -1.34
N LYS A 183 -3.76 -10.47 -1.58
CA LYS A 183 -2.29 -10.29 -1.59
C LYS A 183 -1.59 -10.88 -0.36
N THR A 184 -2.02 -10.54 0.85
CA THR A 184 -1.50 -11.12 2.10
C THR A 184 -1.58 -12.65 2.12
N THR A 185 -2.67 -13.24 1.61
CA THR A 185 -2.81 -14.70 1.49
C THR A 185 -1.79 -15.28 0.51
N LEU A 186 -1.58 -14.62 -0.62
CA LEU A 186 -0.58 -15.02 -1.63
C LEU A 186 0.83 -15.03 -1.03
N VAL A 187 1.27 -13.94 -0.38
CA VAL A 187 2.62 -13.90 0.23
C VAL A 187 2.76 -14.80 1.47
N ILE A 188 1.70 -15.09 2.24
CA ILE A 188 1.74 -16.12 3.30
C ILE A 188 2.03 -17.51 2.69
N ASN A 189 1.34 -17.87 1.60
CA ASN A 189 1.55 -19.16 0.94
C ASN A 189 2.93 -19.23 0.28
N LEU A 190 3.41 -18.12 -0.31
CA LEU A 190 4.77 -17.98 -0.81
C LEU A 190 5.82 -18.25 0.28
N ASN A 191 5.71 -17.57 1.44
CA ASN A 191 6.57 -17.82 2.58
C ASN A 191 6.56 -19.31 2.99
N ASN A 192 5.40 -19.94 3.06
CA ASN A 192 5.30 -21.33 3.53
C ASN A 192 5.80 -22.37 2.50
N GLU A 193 5.81 -22.07 1.19
CA GLU A 193 6.48 -22.91 0.19
C GLU A 193 8.00 -22.65 0.11
N LEU A 194 8.44 -21.42 0.40
CA LEU A 194 9.86 -21.09 0.55
C LEU A 194 10.51 -21.90 1.70
N GLU A 195 9.77 -22.25 2.77
CA GLU A 195 10.28 -23.09 3.86
C GLU A 195 10.90 -24.42 3.40
N LYS A 196 10.39 -25.00 2.31
CA LYS A 196 10.83 -26.29 1.77
C LYS A 196 11.91 -26.15 0.69
N THR A 197 12.03 -24.96 0.09
CA THR A 197 12.72 -24.75 -1.20
C THR A 197 13.87 -23.76 -1.13
N THR A 198 13.82 -22.73 -0.28
CA THR A 198 14.84 -21.66 -0.28
C THR A 198 16.04 -21.94 0.61
N SER A 199 17.18 -21.41 0.17
CA SER A 199 18.40 -21.32 0.97
C SER A 199 18.53 -19.99 1.73
N MET A 200 17.68 -19.01 1.44
CA MET A 200 17.74 -17.64 1.95
C MET A 200 17.13 -17.49 3.36
N LEU A 201 17.45 -16.38 4.03
CA LEU A 201 16.72 -15.94 5.24
C LEU A 201 15.48 -15.13 4.83
N VAL A 202 14.27 -15.63 5.09
CA VAL A 202 13.02 -14.89 4.82
C VAL A 202 12.62 -14.08 6.05
N ILE A 203 12.42 -12.79 5.89
CA ILE A 203 12.06 -11.81 6.92
C ILE A 203 10.67 -11.26 6.59
N TRP A 204 9.67 -11.53 7.42
CA TRP A 204 8.33 -10.98 7.27
C TRP A 204 8.16 -9.71 8.11
N VAL A 205 7.51 -8.71 7.54
CA VAL A 205 7.04 -7.49 8.20
C VAL A 205 5.63 -7.17 7.70
N THR A 206 4.71 -6.86 8.60
CA THR A 206 3.45 -6.18 8.24
C THR A 206 3.60 -4.68 8.49
N VAL A 207 3.31 -3.86 7.48
CA VAL A 207 3.54 -2.41 7.48
C VAL A 207 2.31 -1.67 7.96
N SER A 208 2.33 -1.26 9.24
CA SER A 208 1.38 -0.28 9.77
C SER A 208 1.69 1.11 9.22
N LYS A 209 0.65 1.87 8.83
CA LYS A 209 0.78 3.22 8.28
C LYS A 209 1.52 4.15 9.27
N PHE A 210 2.65 4.72 8.83
CA PHE A 210 3.56 5.59 9.60
C PHE A 210 4.13 4.99 10.91
N ASP A 211 4.72 3.78 10.89
CA ASP A 211 5.55 3.31 12.02
C ASP A 211 6.83 2.58 11.59
N ILE A 212 7.86 3.38 11.25
CA ILE A 212 9.23 2.92 10.94
C ILE A 212 9.82 2.13 12.13
N LYS A 213 9.59 2.59 13.37
CA LYS A 213 10.08 1.91 14.59
C LYS A 213 9.47 0.53 14.77
N ASN A 214 8.20 0.32 14.42
CA ASN A 214 7.54 -0.99 14.46
C ASN A 214 8.09 -1.93 13.37
N ILE A 215 8.39 -1.43 12.18
CA ILE A 215 9.06 -2.22 11.13
C ILE A 215 10.45 -2.66 11.61
N GLN A 216 11.26 -1.73 12.12
CA GLN A 216 12.60 -2.03 12.66
C GLN A 216 12.55 -3.07 13.79
N LYS A 217 11.55 -2.98 14.69
CA LYS A 217 11.33 -3.97 15.77
C LYS A 217 10.95 -5.35 15.23
N GLN A 218 10.11 -5.44 14.19
CA GLN A 218 9.77 -6.72 13.55
C GLN A 218 11.03 -7.37 12.92
N ILE A 219 11.83 -6.60 12.17
CA ILE A 219 13.08 -7.09 11.56
C ILE A 219 14.08 -7.53 12.66
N ALA A 220 14.26 -6.73 13.72
CA ALA A 220 15.17 -7.05 14.82
C ALA A 220 14.76 -8.33 15.57
N GLN A 221 13.48 -8.51 15.87
CA GLN A 221 12.94 -9.73 16.48
C GLN A 221 13.21 -10.96 15.60
N ARG A 222 12.98 -10.84 14.29
CA ARG A 222 13.22 -11.91 13.30
C ARG A 222 14.71 -12.25 13.16
N LEU A 223 15.61 -11.27 13.27
CA LEU A 223 17.06 -11.44 13.34
C LEU A 223 17.58 -11.88 14.72
N LYS A 224 16.72 -11.85 15.75
CA LYS A 224 17.02 -12.10 17.18
C LYS A 224 18.04 -11.12 17.78
N LEU A 225 18.10 -9.91 17.24
CA LEU A 225 18.87 -8.78 17.77
C LEU A 225 18.18 -8.18 19.00
N GLN A 226 18.98 -7.57 19.88
CA GLN A 226 18.49 -6.73 20.96
C GLN A 226 18.61 -5.26 20.54
N LEU A 227 17.51 -4.52 20.59
CA LEU A 227 17.45 -3.06 20.42
C LEU A 227 16.91 -2.44 21.70
N ASN A 228 17.40 -1.26 22.08
CA ASN A 228 16.90 -0.56 23.26
C ASN A 228 15.59 0.17 22.92
N LYS A 229 14.61 0.14 23.83
CA LYS A 229 13.27 0.67 23.54
C LYS A 229 13.20 2.19 23.38
N GLU A 230 14.25 2.89 23.80
CA GLU A 230 14.37 4.36 23.81
C GLU A 230 15.14 4.92 22.61
N GLU A 231 15.71 4.05 21.77
CA GLU A 231 16.51 4.41 20.59
C GLU A 231 15.70 5.16 19.51
N SER A 232 16.39 6.03 18.76
CA SER A 232 15.86 6.67 17.56
C SER A 232 15.79 5.70 16.38
N GLU A 233 15.11 6.09 15.29
CA GLU A 233 15.07 5.30 14.05
C GLU A 233 16.47 5.12 13.47
N THR A 234 17.30 6.17 13.53
CA THR A 234 18.71 6.13 13.12
C THR A 234 19.58 5.22 13.99
N ASP A 235 19.35 5.19 15.31
CA ASP A 235 20.12 4.32 16.22
C ASP A 235 19.80 2.85 15.97
N MET A 236 18.53 2.51 15.74
CA MET A 236 18.09 1.14 15.42
C MET A 236 18.51 0.69 14.01
N ALA A 237 18.66 1.61 13.05
CA ALA A 237 19.05 1.30 11.68
C ALA A 237 20.49 0.76 11.56
N ILE A 238 21.43 1.27 12.37
CA ILE A 238 22.85 0.88 12.33
C ILE A 238 23.09 -0.62 12.63
N PRO A 239 22.62 -1.19 13.76
CA PRO A 239 22.79 -2.61 14.06
C PRO A 239 22.00 -3.51 13.10
N LEU A 240 20.82 -3.06 12.62
CA LEU A 240 20.06 -3.75 11.58
C LEU A 240 20.88 -3.89 10.28
N ARG A 241 21.46 -2.79 9.79
CA ARG A 241 22.25 -2.78 8.55
C ARG A 241 23.51 -3.62 8.68
N SER A 242 24.22 -3.50 9.80
CA SER A 242 25.38 -4.34 10.11
C SER A 242 25.02 -5.83 10.08
N ARG A 243 23.93 -6.22 10.75
CA ARG A 243 23.52 -7.62 10.83
C ARG A 243 23.06 -8.18 9.48
N LEU A 244 22.38 -7.39 8.65
CA LEU A 244 21.88 -7.78 7.33
C LEU A 244 22.99 -7.87 6.28
N MET A 245 24.00 -6.97 6.31
CA MET A 245 25.19 -7.06 5.45
C MET A 245 26.03 -8.33 5.73
N ASN A 246 25.86 -8.93 6.91
CA ASN A 246 26.47 -10.21 7.30
C ASN A 246 25.58 -11.44 6.98
N VAL A 247 24.51 -11.31 6.19
CA VAL A 247 23.63 -12.43 5.77
C VAL A 247 23.69 -12.59 4.25
N GLU A 248 24.42 -13.62 3.79
CA GLU A 248 24.73 -13.90 2.38
C GLU A 248 23.54 -13.70 1.42
N LYS A 249 22.36 -14.21 1.78
CA LYS A 249 21.10 -14.00 1.04
C LYS A 249 19.89 -13.89 1.97
N PHE A 250 19.06 -12.88 1.76
CA PHE A 250 17.80 -12.70 2.48
C PHE A 250 16.69 -12.14 1.58
N LEU A 251 15.46 -12.53 1.89
CA LEU A 251 14.23 -12.01 1.28
C LEU A 251 13.47 -11.21 2.35
N LEU A 252 13.23 -9.93 2.12
CA LEU A 252 12.36 -9.10 2.94
C LEU A 252 10.95 -9.06 2.33
N ILE A 253 9.92 -9.41 3.09
CA ILE A 253 8.52 -9.31 2.69
C ILE A 253 7.86 -8.20 3.51
N LEU A 254 7.39 -7.14 2.84
CA LEU A 254 6.66 -6.01 3.43
C LEU A 254 5.17 -6.08 3.02
N ASP A 255 4.28 -6.47 3.92
CA ASP A 255 2.85 -6.65 3.61
C ASP A 255 1.99 -5.42 3.99
N ASP A 256 1.03 -5.07 3.10
CA ASP A 256 0.14 -3.91 3.14
C ASP A 256 0.87 -2.55 3.26
N VAL A 257 1.86 -2.32 2.38
CA VAL A 257 2.62 -1.05 2.30
C VAL A 257 1.73 0.09 1.79
N TRP A 258 1.62 1.16 2.59
CA TRP A 258 0.75 2.31 2.31
C TRP A 258 1.43 3.50 1.65
N GLU A 259 2.73 3.71 1.86
CA GLU A 259 3.54 4.86 1.40
C GLU A 259 5.02 4.42 1.23
N LYS A 260 5.89 5.21 0.58
CA LYS A 260 7.30 4.82 0.35
C LYS A 260 8.02 4.54 1.68
N VAL A 261 8.63 3.34 1.77
CA VAL A 261 9.43 2.90 2.90
C VAL A 261 10.92 3.07 2.55
N ASP A 262 11.58 4.04 3.17
CA ASP A 262 13.01 4.27 2.95
C ASP A 262 13.87 3.19 3.61
N LEU A 263 14.59 2.42 2.78
CA LEU A 263 15.37 1.26 3.22
C LEU A 263 16.57 1.64 4.09
N ASP A 264 17.24 2.76 3.80
CA ASP A 264 18.40 3.21 4.59
C ASP A 264 17.96 3.65 5.99
N THR A 265 16.81 4.33 6.08
CA THR A 265 16.17 4.75 7.34
C THR A 265 15.69 3.54 8.15
N LEU A 266 15.26 2.45 7.50
CA LEU A 266 15.04 1.16 8.18
C LEU A 266 16.33 0.51 8.69
N GLY A 267 17.47 0.75 8.04
CA GLY A 267 18.67 -0.06 8.21
C GLY A 267 18.68 -1.34 7.37
N VAL A 268 17.91 -1.39 6.28
CA VAL A 268 17.96 -2.48 5.28
C VAL A 268 18.92 -2.05 4.17
N PRO A 269 19.97 -2.84 3.84
CA PRO A 269 20.86 -2.49 2.73
C PRO A 269 20.10 -2.60 1.39
N ARG A 270 20.37 -1.67 0.46
CA ARG A 270 19.71 -1.67 -0.84
C ARG A 270 20.16 -2.88 -1.68
N PRO A 271 19.34 -3.39 -2.61
CA PRO A 271 19.76 -4.46 -3.54
C PRO A 271 20.96 -4.10 -4.45
N GLU A 272 21.34 -2.82 -4.50
CA GLU A 272 22.56 -2.30 -5.13
C GLU A 272 23.79 -2.52 -4.23
N ASP A 273 23.65 -2.29 -2.93
CA ASP A 273 24.69 -2.48 -1.91
C ASP A 273 24.93 -3.97 -1.63
N HIS A 274 23.85 -4.76 -1.64
CA HIS A 274 23.85 -6.15 -1.21
C HIS A 274 23.18 -7.08 -2.24
N LYS A 275 23.99 -7.71 -3.09
CA LYS A 275 23.53 -8.60 -4.19
C LYS A 275 22.71 -9.82 -3.75
N GLY A 276 22.71 -10.17 -2.47
CA GLY A 276 21.87 -11.22 -1.90
C GLY A 276 20.55 -10.73 -1.30
N CYS A 277 20.24 -9.43 -1.39
CA CYS A 277 18.97 -8.86 -0.94
C CYS A 277 17.91 -8.99 -2.05
N GLN A 278 16.81 -9.66 -1.76
CA GLN A 278 15.56 -9.57 -2.52
C GLN A 278 14.47 -8.98 -1.61
N ILE A 279 13.51 -8.27 -2.19
CA ILE A 279 12.41 -7.60 -1.51
C ILE A 279 11.12 -7.86 -2.26
N ILE A 280 10.10 -8.35 -1.56
CA ILE A 280 8.71 -8.35 -2.00
C ILE A 280 7.97 -7.30 -1.16
N PHE A 281 7.11 -6.51 -1.79
CA PHE A 281 6.15 -5.68 -1.08
C PHE A 281 4.75 -5.85 -1.66
N THR A 282 3.74 -5.84 -0.80
CA THR A 282 2.33 -5.80 -1.24
C THR A 282 1.75 -4.41 -1.02
N SER A 283 0.96 -3.89 -1.96
CA SER A 283 0.29 -2.59 -1.82
C SER A 283 -1.09 -2.54 -2.46
N ARG A 284 -1.86 -1.50 -2.11
CA ARG A 284 -3.15 -1.16 -2.72
C ARG A 284 -3.01 -0.06 -3.77
N ASP A 285 -1.82 0.50 -3.93
CA ASP A 285 -1.54 1.63 -4.81
C ASP A 285 -0.28 1.36 -5.65
N LEU A 286 -0.42 1.41 -6.98
CA LEU A 286 0.69 1.24 -7.92
C LEU A 286 1.72 2.36 -7.80
N GLN A 287 1.33 3.58 -7.43
CA GLN A 287 2.30 4.66 -7.23
C GLN A 287 3.22 4.37 -6.06
N VAL A 288 2.72 3.77 -4.97
CA VAL A 288 3.56 3.31 -3.85
C VAL A 288 4.56 2.25 -4.32
N CYS A 289 4.15 1.34 -5.21
CA CYS A 289 5.07 0.38 -5.83
C CYS A 289 6.13 1.07 -6.70
N ARG A 290 5.77 2.06 -7.52
CA ARG A 290 6.73 2.86 -8.31
C ARG A 290 7.70 3.64 -7.43
N ASP A 291 7.20 4.21 -6.33
CA ASP A 291 8.00 4.95 -5.35
C ASP A 291 8.97 4.00 -4.60
N MET A 292 8.58 2.74 -4.40
CA MET A 292 9.45 1.65 -3.94
C MET A 292 10.39 1.09 -5.03
N GLU A 293 10.36 1.64 -6.24
CA GLU A 293 11.29 1.39 -7.34
C GLU A 293 11.43 -0.11 -7.70
N PHE A 294 10.31 -0.80 -8.01
CA PHE A 294 10.34 -2.22 -8.38
C PHE A 294 11.20 -2.52 -9.63
N ASP A 295 11.81 -3.71 -9.65
CA ASP A 295 12.42 -4.30 -10.84
C ASP A 295 11.33 -4.99 -11.71
N ALA A 296 10.29 -5.56 -11.09
CA ALA A 296 9.07 -6.08 -11.75
C ALA A 296 7.82 -5.95 -10.84
N ASP A 297 6.64 -5.84 -11.43
CA ASP A 297 5.36 -5.80 -10.71
C ASP A 297 4.40 -6.91 -11.13
N PHE A 298 3.45 -7.23 -10.24
CA PHE A 298 2.36 -8.18 -10.50
C PHE A 298 1.03 -7.61 -9.98
N LYS A 299 0.07 -7.39 -10.89
CA LYS A 299 -1.30 -6.99 -10.51
C LYS A 299 -2.13 -8.22 -10.17
N MET A 300 -2.40 -8.43 -8.88
CA MET A 300 -3.31 -9.46 -8.42
C MET A 300 -4.76 -9.09 -8.76
N ASN A 301 -5.40 -9.92 -9.58
CA ASN A 301 -6.81 -9.78 -10.00
C ASN A 301 -7.74 -10.63 -9.13
N GLY A 302 -9.06 -10.40 -9.25
CA GLY A 302 -10.08 -11.23 -8.60
C GLY A 302 -10.11 -12.68 -9.12
N LEU A 303 -10.77 -13.57 -8.36
CA LEU A 303 -10.87 -15.00 -8.67
C LEU A 303 -11.61 -15.27 -9.98
N ILE A 304 -11.23 -16.33 -10.71
CA ILE A 304 -12.11 -16.87 -11.76
C ILE A 304 -13.43 -17.39 -11.15
N ASP A 305 -14.52 -17.38 -11.91
CA ASP A 305 -15.87 -17.68 -11.39
C ASP A 305 -15.97 -19.08 -10.73
N LYS A 306 -15.21 -20.06 -11.24
CA LYS A 306 -15.07 -21.40 -10.66
C LYS A 306 -14.47 -21.36 -9.24
N ASP A 307 -13.36 -20.66 -9.06
CA ASP A 307 -12.68 -20.53 -7.76
C ASP A 307 -13.55 -19.70 -6.79
N ALA A 308 -14.23 -18.66 -7.31
CA ALA A 308 -15.16 -17.82 -6.54
C ALA A 308 -16.36 -18.63 -6.01
N TRP A 309 -16.99 -19.44 -6.87
CA TRP A 309 -18.08 -20.35 -6.50
C TRP A 309 -17.62 -21.40 -5.49
N GLN A 310 -16.47 -22.03 -5.70
CA GLN A 310 -15.92 -23.00 -4.74
C GLN A 310 -15.68 -22.36 -3.37
N LEU A 311 -15.04 -21.18 -3.33
CA LEU A 311 -14.78 -20.45 -2.09
C LEU A 311 -16.07 -20.07 -1.35
N PHE A 312 -17.15 -19.73 -2.09
CA PHE A 312 -18.46 -19.48 -1.50
C PHE A 312 -19.07 -20.75 -0.90
N CYS A 313 -19.07 -21.86 -1.63
CA CYS A 313 -19.52 -23.17 -1.16
C CYS A 313 -18.81 -23.59 0.14
N GLU A 314 -17.49 -23.41 0.23
CA GLU A 314 -16.74 -23.69 1.46
C GLU A 314 -17.22 -22.87 2.68
N LYS A 315 -17.62 -21.60 2.47
CA LYS A 315 -17.99 -20.71 3.59
C LYS A 315 -19.48 -20.86 3.95
N ALA A 316 -20.37 -20.96 2.97
CA ALA A 316 -21.82 -21.17 3.19
C ALA A 316 -22.18 -22.62 3.55
N GLY A 317 -21.42 -23.60 3.06
CA GLY A 317 -21.72 -25.03 3.15
C GLY A 317 -22.89 -25.47 2.27
N ASP A 318 -23.21 -26.77 2.33
CA ASP A 318 -24.08 -27.54 1.43
C ASP A 318 -25.49 -26.96 1.16
N VAL A 319 -25.93 -25.97 1.96
CA VAL A 319 -27.20 -25.25 1.78
C VAL A 319 -27.32 -24.57 0.40
N VAL A 320 -26.19 -24.20 -0.22
CA VAL A 320 -26.12 -23.63 -1.57
C VAL A 320 -26.47 -24.61 -2.70
N HIS A 321 -26.57 -25.91 -2.38
CA HIS A 321 -26.94 -26.96 -3.34
C HIS A 321 -28.42 -27.38 -3.26
N LEU A 322 -29.21 -26.76 -2.37
CA LEU A 322 -30.66 -26.94 -2.36
C LEU A 322 -31.27 -26.25 -3.58
N GLU A 323 -32.15 -26.94 -4.31
CA GLU A 323 -32.68 -26.51 -5.62
C GLU A 323 -33.31 -25.12 -5.60
N GLU A 324 -34.09 -24.80 -4.56
CA GLU A 324 -34.74 -23.50 -4.36
C GLU A 324 -33.78 -22.36 -4.00
N ILE A 325 -32.60 -22.67 -3.44
CA ILE A 325 -31.61 -21.70 -2.96
C ILE A 325 -30.51 -21.46 -3.99
N LYS A 326 -30.14 -22.50 -4.74
CA LYS A 326 -29.02 -22.48 -5.68
C LYS A 326 -29.05 -21.26 -6.64
N PRO A 327 -30.18 -20.87 -7.27
CA PRO A 327 -30.21 -19.70 -8.15
C PRO A 327 -29.80 -18.41 -7.43
N PHE A 328 -30.34 -18.17 -6.22
CA PHE A 328 -29.98 -17.00 -5.42
C PHE A 328 -28.53 -17.05 -4.93
N ALA A 329 -28.01 -18.25 -4.64
CA ALA A 329 -26.60 -18.42 -4.27
C ALA A 329 -25.66 -18.10 -5.44
N GLU A 330 -25.96 -18.57 -6.66
CA GLU A 330 -25.19 -18.27 -7.87
C GLU A 330 -25.23 -16.77 -8.22
N GLU A 331 -26.38 -16.12 -8.06
CA GLU A 331 -26.50 -14.66 -8.21
C GLU A 331 -25.69 -13.90 -7.14
N ILE A 332 -25.81 -14.24 -5.85
CA ILE A 332 -25.07 -13.59 -4.76
C ILE A 332 -23.53 -13.68 -4.96
N VAL A 333 -23.03 -14.75 -5.56
CA VAL A 333 -21.59 -14.87 -5.88
C VAL A 333 -21.18 -13.91 -7.01
N LYS A 334 -22.08 -13.58 -7.94
CA LYS A 334 -21.84 -12.53 -8.95
C LYS A 334 -21.82 -11.15 -8.31
N GLU A 335 -22.75 -10.84 -7.38
CA GLU A 335 -22.75 -9.57 -6.62
C GLU A 335 -21.47 -9.39 -5.77
N CYS A 336 -20.83 -10.49 -5.35
CA CYS A 336 -19.52 -10.45 -4.67
C CYS A 336 -18.35 -10.13 -5.63
N CYS A 337 -18.62 -10.02 -6.93
CA CYS A 337 -17.72 -9.59 -8.02
C CYS A 337 -16.30 -10.14 -7.89
N ARG A 338 -16.17 -11.47 -7.78
CA ARG A 338 -14.89 -12.21 -7.75
C ARG A 338 -13.92 -11.83 -6.60
N LEU A 339 -14.34 -10.99 -5.65
CA LEU A 339 -13.48 -10.49 -4.57
C LEU A 339 -13.49 -11.45 -3.36
N PRO A 340 -12.35 -12.10 -3.00
CA PRO A 340 -12.32 -13.10 -1.92
C PRO A 340 -12.88 -12.59 -0.59
N LEU A 341 -12.59 -11.33 -0.23
CA LEU A 341 -13.08 -10.73 1.01
C LEU A 341 -14.61 -10.65 1.07
N ALA A 342 -15.26 -10.24 -0.03
CA ALA A 342 -16.72 -10.20 -0.11
C ALA A 342 -17.31 -11.63 -0.06
N ILE A 343 -16.80 -12.53 -0.91
CA ILE A 343 -17.24 -13.93 -1.00
C ILE A 343 -17.17 -14.62 0.37
N ILE A 344 -16.07 -14.45 1.11
CA ILE A 344 -15.86 -15.07 2.41
C ILE A 344 -16.84 -14.51 3.46
N VAL A 345 -17.06 -13.20 3.49
CA VAL A 345 -17.97 -12.56 4.46
C VAL A 345 -19.42 -12.93 4.16
N VAL A 346 -19.87 -12.77 2.91
CA VAL A 346 -21.26 -13.07 2.52
C VAL A 346 -21.55 -14.57 2.68
N GLY A 347 -20.66 -15.45 2.20
CA GLY A 347 -20.82 -16.89 2.37
C GLY A 347 -20.89 -17.31 3.84
N ALA A 348 -20.05 -16.74 4.71
CA ALA A 348 -20.12 -16.99 6.15
C ALA A 348 -21.44 -16.47 6.77
N CYS A 349 -21.96 -15.34 6.31
CA CYS A 349 -23.23 -14.77 6.79
C CYS A 349 -24.48 -15.43 6.19
N MET A 350 -24.34 -16.24 5.14
CA MET A 350 -25.41 -17.08 4.58
C MET A 350 -25.36 -18.53 5.07
N LYS A 351 -24.29 -18.92 5.78
CA LYS A 351 -24.07 -20.27 6.32
C LYS A 351 -25.29 -20.78 7.12
N ARG A 352 -25.75 -21.98 6.81
CA ARG A 352 -26.93 -22.68 7.42
C ARG A 352 -28.31 -22.00 7.23
N LYS A 353 -28.46 -20.89 6.50
CA LYS A 353 -29.79 -20.29 6.23
C LYS A 353 -30.57 -21.12 5.21
N ARG A 354 -31.54 -21.91 5.66
CA ARG A 354 -32.38 -22.78 4.80
C ARG A 354 -33.66 -22.13 4.24
N ARG A 355 -33.94 -20.86 4.55
CA ARG A 355 -35.13 -20.13 4.09
C ARG A 355 -34.80 -19.30 2.87
N VAL A 356 -35.46 -19.58 1.74
CA VAL A 356 -35.24 -18.93 0.43
C VAL A 356 -35.39 -17.42 0.52
N GLU A 357 -36.35 -16.94 1.31
CA GLU A 357 -36.65 -15.52 1.48
C GLU A 357 -35.48 -14.75 2.10
N LEU A 358 -34.60 -15.42 2.86
CA LEU A 358 -33.37 -14.83 3.39
C LEU A 358 -32.27 -14.68 2.35
N TRP A 359 -32.31 -15.47 1.27
CA TRP A 359 -31.39 -15.37 0.13
C TRP A 359 -31.88 -14.31 -0.87
N GLU A 360 -33.18 -14.28 -1.17
CA GLU A 360 -33.80 -13.22 -1.95
C GLU A 360 -33.59 -11.84 -1.30
N HIS A 361 -33.84 -11.70 0.00
CA HIS A 361 -33.54 -10.46 0.73
C HIS A 361 -32.05 -10.10 0.71
N ALA A 362 -31.13 -11.09 0.83
CA ALA A 362 -29.70 -10.80 0.77
C ALA A 362 -29.27 -10.33 -0.63
N LEU A 363 -29.81 -10.93 -1.69
CA LEU A 363 -29.55 -10.54 -3.08
C LEU A 363 -30.06 -9.11 -3.36
N ASN A 364 -31.27 -8.78 -2.91
CA ASN A 364 -31.86 -7.46 -3.11
C ASN A 364 -31.10 -6.34 -2.37
N GLU A 365 -30.61 -6.60 -1.16
CA GLU A 365 -29.84 -5.60 -0.39
C GLU A 365 -28.44 -5.34 -0.98
N LEU A 366 -27.80 -6.37 -1.56
CA LEU A 366 -26.54 -6.22 -2.30
C LEU A 366 -26.74 -5.33 -3.53
N ARG A 367 -27.77 -5.61 -4.36
CA ARG A 367 -28.14 -4.83 -5.56
C ARG A 367 -28.52 -3.37 -5.28
N MET A 368 -28.80 -3.03 -4.02
CA MET A 368 -29.12 -1.67 -3.57
C MET A 368 -27.94 -0.98 -2.86
N SER A 369 -26.76 -1.62 -2.83
CA SER A 369 -25.54 -1.18 -2.12
C SER A 369 -25.75 -0.94 -0.62
N VAL A 370 -26.63 -1.73 0.02
CA VAL A 370 -27.01 -1.54 1.43
C VAL A 370 -26.26 -2.55 2.32
N PRO A 371 -25.40 -2.09 3.26
CA PRO A 371 -24.66 -2.98 4.16
C PRO A 371 -25.50 -3.49 5.34
N SER A 372 -26.75 -3.88 5.11
CA SER A 372 -27.67 -4.44 6.12
C SER A 372 -27.34 -5.88 6.50
N ILE A 373 -26.75 -6.64 5.57
CA ILE A 373 -26.25 -8.00 5.83
C ILE A 373 -25.18 -7.91 6.93
N GLN A 374 -25.49 -8.49 8.08
CA GLN A 374 -24.70 -8.39 9.31
C GLN A 374 -23.20 -8.65 9.04
N GLY A 375 -22.37 -7.65 9.30
CA GLY A 375 -20.91 -7.73 9.18
C GLY A 375 -20.32 -7.36 7.81
N ILE A 376 -21.11 -7.11 6.75
CA ILE A 376 -20.56 -6.57 5.49
C ILE A 376 -19.90 -5.20 5.73
N LYS A 377 -20.59 -4.31 6.46
CA LYS A 377 -20.07 -2.98 6.84
C LYS A 377 -18.66 -3.06 7.41
N ASP A 378 -18.47 -3.90 8.44
CA ASP A 378 -17.26 -3.90 9.26
C ASP A 378 -16.14 -4.78 8.69
N ARG A 379 -16.47 -5.76 7.84
CA ARG A 379 -15.51 -6.73 7.29
C ARG A 379 -15.21 -6.57 5.80
N VAL A 380 -16.04 -5.83 5.06
CA VAL A 380 -15.83 -5.56 3.62
C VAL A 380 -15.73 -4.05 3.39
N TYR A 381 -16.76 -3.28 3.75
CA TYR A 381 -16.82 -1.86 3.38
C TYR A 381 -15.81 -0.99 4.14
N ILE A 382 -15.61 -1.18 5.45
CA ILE A 382 -14.58 -0.44 6.21
C ILE A 382 -13.15 -0.76 5.74
N PRO A 383 -12.74 -2.04 5.58
CA PRO A 383 -11.41 -2.37 5.04
C PRO A 383 -11.13 -1.87 3.62
N LEU A 384 -12.17 -1.75 2.76
CA LEU A 384 -12.06 -1.14 1.43
C LEU A 384 -12.00 0.39 1.49
N LYS A 385 -12.78 1.01 2.38
CA LYS A 385 -12.80 2.46 2.61
C LYS A 385 -11.42 3.03 2.96
N TRP A 386 -10.50 2.25 3.54
CA TRP A 386 -9.13 2.71 3.82
C TRP A 386 -8.35 3.16 2.57
N SER A 387 -8.63 2.58 1.39
CA SER A 387 -8.07 3.06 0.12
C SER A 387 -8.62 4.45 -0.25
N TYR A 388 -9.94 4.67 -0.10
CA TYR A 388 -10.55 6.00 -0.26
C TYR A 388 -10.02 7.01 0.78
N ASP A 389 -9.93 6.63 2.05
CA ASP A 389 -9.47 7.50 3.13
C ASP A 389 -8.02 7.98 2.90
N SER A 390 -7.18 7.14 2.29
CA SER A 390 -5.78 7.45 1.98
C SER A 390 -5.59 8.36 0.75
N LEU A 391 -6.64 8.64 -0.04
CA LEU A 391 -6.53 9.63 -1.13
C LEU A 391 -6.17 11.02 -0.57
N PRO A 392 -5.22 11.76 -1.18
CA PRO A 392 -4.56 12.89 -0.54
C PRO A 392 -5.42 14.16 -0.41
N HIS A 393 -6.45 14.33 -1.26
CA HIS A 393 -7.19 15.59 -1.38
C HIS A 393 -8.70 15.39 -1.51
N ASN A 394 -9.48 16.40 -1.13
CA ASN A 394 -10.94 16.34 -1.17
C ASN A 394 -11.51 16.36 -2.61
N ASN A 395 -10.80 16.93 -3.58
CA ASN A 395 -11.24 16.92 -4.99
C ASN A 395 -11.19 15.51 -5.58
N ILE A 396 -10.07 14.78 -5.45
CA ILE A 396 -9.95 13.40 -5.93
C ILE A 396 -10.91 12.44 -5.20
N LYS A 397 -11.14 12.64 -3.89
CA LYS A 397 -12.19 11.95 -3.13
C LYS A 397 -13.58 12.22 -3.69
N SER A 398 -13.90 13.47 -3.99
CA SER A 398 -15.18 13.86 -4.60
C SER A 398 -15.35 13.33 -6.03
N CYS A 399 -14.28 13.26 -6.82
CA CYS A 399 -14.25 12.67 -8.17
C CYS A 399 -14.50 11.15 -8.12
N PHE A 400 -13.87 10.44 -7.18
CA PHE A 400 -14.17 9.02 -6.93
C PHE A 400 -15.65 8.79 -6.58
N LEU A 401 -16.23 9.59 -5.67
CA LEU A 401 -17.66 9.55 -5.34
C LEU A 401 -18.58 10.10 -6.45
N TYR A 402 -18.03 10.54 -7.59
CA TYR A 402 -18.80 10.87 -8.79
C TYR A 402 -18.89 9.66 -9.72
N CYS A 403 -17.82 8.86 -9.83
CA CYS A 403 -17.81 7.64 -10.64
C CYS A 403 -18.88 6.64 -10.20
N SER A 404 -19.22 6.59 -8.91
CA SER A 404 -20.28 5.73 -8.39
C SER A 404 -21.70 6.16 -8.77
N LEU A 405 -21.89 7.31 -9.43
CA LEU A 405 -23.17 7.68 -10.05
C LEU A 405 -23.47 6.87 -11.32
N PHE A 406 -22.47 6.21 -11.92
CA PHE A 406 -22.64 5.31 -13.06
C PHE A 406 -23.07 3.91 -12.57
N PRO A 407 -23.71 3.07 -13.41
CA PRO A 407 -24.15 1.73 -13.00
C PRO A 407 -22.99 0.73 -12.90
N GLU A 408 -23.27 -0.48 -12.40
CA GLU A 408 -22.33 -1.61 -12.44
C GLU A 408 -21.80 -1.86 -13.86
N ASP A 409 -20.55 -2.35 -13.93
CA ASP A 409 -19.79 -2.66 -15.16
C ASP A 409 -19.72 -1.54 -16.24
N TYR A 410 -20.13 -0.31 -15.94
CA TYR A 410 -20.26 0.73 -16.97
C TYR A 410 -18.91 1.26 -17.47
N SER A 411 -18.67 1.13 -18.78
CA SER A 411 -17.52 1.73 -19.48
C SER A 411 -17.73 3.24 -19.65
N ILE A 412 -17.37 4.03 -18.64
CA ILE A 412 -17.46 5.49 -18.66
C ILE A 412 -16.41 6.04 -19.63
N LYS A 413 -16.78 6.86 -20.62
CA LYS A 413 -15.78 7.57 -21.44
C LYS A 413 -15.06 8.60 -20.58
N ILE A 414 -13.72 8.60 -20.65
CA ILE A 414 -12.86 9.51 -19.87
C ILE A 414 -13.24 10.98 -20.12
N ILE A 415 -13.48 11.37 -21.36
CA ILE A 415 -13.86 12.76 -21.72
C ILE A 415 -15.23 13.13 -21.12
N GLU A 416 -16.26 12.27 -21.23
CA GLU A 416 -17.60 12.53 -20.69
C GLU A 416 -17.56 12.66 -19.14
N LEU A 417 -16.74 11.84 -18.46
CA LEU A 417 -16.52 11.92 -17.01
C LEU A 417 -15.83 13.22 -16.59
N VAL A 418 -14.78 13.62 -17.31
CA VAL A 418 -14.02 14.84 -17.02
C VAL A 418 -14.85 16.10 -17.31
N GLN A 419 -15.65 16.12 -18.38
CA GLN A 419 -16.63 17.19 -18.64
C GLN A 419 -17.62 17.35 -17.48
N CYS A 420 -18.15 16.25 -16.94
CA CYS A 420 -19.00 16.26 -15.75
C CYS A 420 -18.29 16.81 -14.51
N TRP A 421 -17.02 16.43 -14.27
CA TRP A 421 -16.22 16.96 -13.16
C TRP A 421 -15.91 18.46 -13.28
N MET A 422 -15.62 18.94 -14.50
CA MET A 422 -15.51 20.38 -14.78
C MET A 422 -16.83 21.10 -14.50
N GLY A 423 -17.95 20.54 -14.97
CA GLY A 423 -19.28 21.13 -14.83
C GLY A 423 -19.74 21.28 -13.38
N GLU A 424 -19.50 20.27 -12.55
CA GLU A 424 -19.81 20.36 -11.12
C GLU A 424 -18.85 21.29 -10.35
N GLY A 425 -17.65 21.55 -10.89
CA GLY A 425 -16.61 22.39 -10.26
C GLY A 425 -15.64 21.59 -9.37
N LEU A 426 -15.35 20.33 -9.74
CA LEU A 426 -14.34 19.49 -9.07
C LEU A 426 -12.91 19.73 -9.60
N ILE A 427 -12.82 20.34 -10.79
CA ILE A 427 -11.60 20.80 -11.46
C ILE A 427 -11.65 22.33 -11.52
N ASP A 428 -10.51 23.01 -11.36
CA ASP A 428 -10.43 24.47 -11.30
C ASP A 428 -10.93 25.13 -12.60
N GLU A 429 -11.78 26.15 -12.46
CA GLU A 429 -12.40 26.91 -13.53
C GLU A 429 -11.48 27.96 -14.17
N GLN A 430 -10.37 28.34 -13.49
CA GLN A 430 -9.47 29.42 -13.92
C GLN A 430 -8.51 29.04 -15.05
N GLN A 431 -8.36 27.75 -15.36
CA GLN A 431 -7.45 27.26 -16.40
C GLN A 431 -8.16 27.15 -17.77
N ASP A 432 -7.38 26.99 -18.84
CA ASP A 432 -7.89 26.69 -20.18
C ASP A 432 -8.42 25.24 -20.30
N HIS A 433 -9.15 24.97 -21.39
CA HIS A 433 -9.74 23.66 -21.67
C HIS A 433 -8.72 22.51 -21.60
N VAL A 434 -7.52 22.68 -22.17
CA VAL A 434 -6.54 21.59 -22.30
C VAL A 434 -5.95 21.24 -20.93
N HIS A 435 -5.59 22.25 -20.14
CA HIS A 435 -5.13 22.04 -18.75
C HIS A 435 -6.21 21.42 -17.87
N ARG A 436 -7.48 21.82 -18.03
CA ARG A 436 -8.63 21.18 -17.35
C ARG A 436 -8.80 19.71 -17.75
N VAL A 437 -8.72 19.38 -19.05
CA VAL A 437 -8.82 17.99 -19.54
C VAL A 437 -7.67 17.14 -18.99
N ASN A 438 -6.44 17.63 -19.10
CA ASN A 438 -5.25 16.94 -18.59
C ASN A 438 -5.30 16.74 -17.07
N THR A 439 -5.82 17.71 -16.32
CA THR A 439 -6.05 17.58 -14.87
C THR A 439 -7.07 16.48 -14.56
N GLY A 440 -8.17 16.40 -15.32
CA GLY A 440 -9.15 15.32 -15.19
C GLY A 440 -8.58 13.93 -15.49
N ILE A 441 -7.79 13.80 -16.57
CA ILE A 441 -7.09 12.56 -16.92
C ILE A 441 -6.11 12.16 -15.81
N ALA A 442 -5.30 13.10 -15.30
CA ALA A 442 -4.37 12.84 -14.22
C ALA A 442 -5.04 12.45 -12.89
N LEU A 443 -6.28 12.90 -12.64
CA LEU A 443 -7.10 12.43 -11.52
C LEU A 443 -7.63 11.01 -11.74
N ILE A 444 -7.98 10.64 -12.98
CA ILE A 444 -8.41 9.27 -13.34
C ILE A 444 -7.26 8.28 -13.21
N GLU A 445 -6.07 8.59 -13.74
CA GLU A 445 -4.90 7.70 -13.62
C GLU A 445 -4.49 7.49 -12.16
N LYS A 446 -4.51 8.53 -11.31
CA LYS A 446 -4.29 8.38 -9.87
C LYS A 446 -5.32 7.46 -9.20
N LEU A 447 -6.60 7.53 -9.58
CA LEU A 447 -7.63 6.63 -9.05
C LEU A 447 -7.46 5.18 -9.55
N LYS A 448 -6.88 4.99 -10.74
CA LYS A 448 -6.51 3.66 -11.26
C LYS A 448 -5.28 3.09 -10.53
N ASP A 449 -4.28 3.92 -10.26
CA ASP A 449 -3.09 3.55 -9.49
C ASP A 449 -3.48 3.09 -8.08
N SER A 450 -4.31 3.85 -7.36
CA SER A 450 -4.89 3.48 -6.05
C SER A 450 -5.89 2.32 -6.09
N CYS A 451 -6.04 1.61 -7.22
CA CYS A 451 -6.96 0.49 -7.42
C CYS A 451 -8.44 0.79 -7.07
N LEU A 452 -8.86 2.05 -7.26
CA LEU A 452 -10.24 2.51 -7.05
C LEU A 452 -11.02 2.63 -8.36
N LEU A 453 -10.33 2.68 -9.50
CA LEU A 453 -10.87 2.59 -10.85
C LEU A 453 -10.07 1.58 -11.67
N GLU A 454 -10.67 1.12 -12.77
CA GLU A 454 -10.07 0.16 -13.72
C GLU A 454 -10.22 0.66 -15.15
N ASN A 455 -9.41 0.14 -16.08
CA ASN A 455 -9.68 0.33 -17.51
C ASN A 455 -11.06 -0.25 -17.84
N GLY A 456 -11.86 0.48 -18.63
CA GLY A 456 -13.12 -0.05 -19.15
C GLY A 456 -12.91 -1.07 -20.27
N PHE A 457 -14.01 -1.55 -20.86
CA PHE A 457 -13.99 -2.53 -21.96
C PHE A 457 -13.40 -1.99 -23.28
N TYR A 458 -13.24 -0.67 -23.39
CA TYR A 458 -12.75 0.00 -24.60
C TYR A 458 -11.65 1.02 -24.24
N GLU A 459 -10.74 1.26 -25.17
CA GLU A 459 -9.74 2.33 -25.07
C GLU A 459 -10.41 3.70 -24.85
N GLY A 460 -9.79 4.56 -24.05
CA GLY A 460 -10.38 5.86 -23.65
C GLY A 460 -11.57 5.75 -22.69
N THR A 461 -11.82 4.57 -22.10
CA THR A 461 -12.87 4.36 -21.08
C THR A 461 -12.33 3.82 -19.76
N VAL A 462 -13.04 4.13 -18.68
CA VAL A 462 -12.73 3.75 -17.30
C VAL A 462 -13.99 3.16 -16.65
N LYS A 463 -13.84 2.20 -15.74
CA LYS A 463 -14.95 1.67 -14.93
C LYS A 463 -14.59 1.63 -13.45
N MET A 464 -15.60 1.43 -12.60
CA MET A 464 -15.42 1.17 -11.17
C MET A 464 -15.84 -0.28 -10.90
N HIS A 465 -14.99 -1.05 -10.20
CA HIS A 465 -15.32 -2.41 -9.75
C HIS A 465 -16.52 -2.36 -8.79
N ASP A 466 -17.48 -3.27 -8.91
CA ASP A 466 -18.82 -3.02 -8.36
C ASP A 466 -18.86 -3.01 -6.82
N VAL A 467 -18.13 -3.91 -6.16
CA VAL A 467 -17.93 -3.87 -4.69
C VAL A 467 -17.21 -2.57 -4.22
N VAL A 468 -16.41 -1.91 -5.08
CA VAL A 468 -15.83 -0.58 -4.78
C VAL A 468 -16.85 0.53 -5.00
N ARG A 469 -17.71 0.39 -6.02
CA ARG A 469 -18.88 1.26 -6.27
C ARG A 469 -19.88 1.21 -5.12
N ASP A 470 -20.17 0.03 -4.60
CA ASP A 470 -20.96 -0.21 -3.38
C ASP A 470 -20.45 0.63 -2.20
N VAL A 471 -19.14 0.53 -1.94
CA VAL A 471 -18.46 1.29 -0.88
C VAL A 471 -18.53 2.79 -1.14
N ALA A 472 -18.39 3.23 -2.39
CA ALA A 472 -18.56 4.63 -2.78
C ALA A 472 -20.01 5.13 -2.59
N ILE A 473 -21.03 4.34 -2.97
CA ILE A 473 -22.45 4.64 -2.76
C ILE A 473 -22.76 4.71 -1.26
N TRP A 474 -22.21 3.80 -0.45
CA TRP A 474 -22.34 3.81 1.00
C TRP A 474 -21.70 5.06 1.64
N ILE A 475 -20.46 5.41 1.25
CA ILE A 475 -19.77 6.63 1.72
C ILE A 475 -20.57 7.88 1.33
N ALA A 476 -21.01 7.97 0.07
CA ALA A 476 -21.81 9.09 -0.43
C ALA A 476 -23.24 9.13 0.14
N SER A 477 -23.78 8.00 0.62
CA SER A 477 -25.08 7.94 1.30
C SER A 477 -25.02 8.27 2.79
N SER A 478 -23.83 8.24 3.41
CA SER A 478 -23.68 8.60 4.82
C SER A 478 -23.75 10.11 5.05
N HIS A 479 -24.25 10.48 6.23
CA HIS A 479 -24.28 11.87 6.69
C HIS A 479 -22.88 12.41 7.01
N ASP A 480 -21.92 11.54 7.35
CA ASP A 480 -20.60 11.92 7.88
C ASP A 480 -19.65 12.52 6.82
N TYR A 481 -19.86 12.22 5.52
CA TYR A 481 -18.90 12.50 4.44
C TYR A 481 -19.39 13.55 3.42
N GLY A 482 -20.51 14.24 3.70
CA GLY A 482 -20.99 15.44 2.99
C GLY A 482 -21.52 15.25 1.57
N CYS A 483 -21.03 14.26 0.81
CA CYS A 483 -21.39 14.02 -0.60
C CYS A 483 -22.74 13.29 -0.77
N LYS A 484 -23.76 13.72 -0.02
CA LYS A 484 -25.10 13.13 0.11
C LYS A 484 -25.72 12.78 -1.26
N SER A 485 -25.65 11.52 -1.65
CA SER A 485 -26.06 11.07 -2.99
C SER A 485 -27.28 10.15 -2.96
N LEU A 486 -28.02 10.16 -4.07
CA LEU A 486 -29.03 9.16 -4.41
C LEU A 486 -28.62 8.49 -5.72
N VAL A 487 -28.29 7.20 -5.65
CA VAL A 487 -27.88 6.40 -6.81
C VAL A 487 -28.89 5.27 -7.03
N ARG A 488 -29.43 5.25 -8.26
CA ARG A 488 -30.43 4.30 -8.77
C ARG A 488 -30.12 3.86 -10.19
N SER A 489 -28.86 3.97 -10.58
CA SER A 489 -28.36 3.75 -11.94
C SER A 489 -28.40 2.27 -12.30
N GLY A 490 -28.93 1.93 -13.48
CA GLY A 490 -28.85 0.57 -14.04
C GLY A 490 -29.82 -0.48 -13.49
N ILE A 491 -30.44 -0.26 -12.32
CA ILE A 491 -31.27 -1.25 -11.61
C ILE A 491 -32.59 -1.60 -12.32
N GLY A 492 -32.90 -0.95 -13.45
CA GLY A 492 -33.97 -1.33 -14.38
C GLY A 492 -35.33 -0.65 -14.17
N LEU A 493 -35.38 0.45 -13.41
CA LEU A 493 -36.59 1.21 -13.09
C LEU A 493 -37.39 1.64 -14.34
N ARG A 494 -38.71 1.73 -14.20
CA ARG A 494 -39.64 2.28 -15.22
C ARG A 494 -40.25 3.63 -14.82
N GLU A 495 -40.28 3.89 -13.53
CA GLU A 495 -40.76 5.12 -12.89
C GLU A 495 -39.84 5.42 -11.69
N ILE A 496 -39.88 6.64 -11.17
CA ILE A 496 -39.21 7.03 -9.93
C ILE A 496 -40.29 7.23 -8.88
N LEU A 497 -40.15 6.61 -7.71
CA LEU A 497 -41.09 6.82 -6.60
C LEU A 497 -40.62 8.02 -5.76
N VAL A 498 -41.57 8.86 -5.32
CA VAL A 498 -41.24 10.05 -4.51
C VAL A 498 -40.65 9.63 -3.16
N GLU A 499 -41.04 8.45 -2.69
CA GLU A 499 -40.55 7.75 -1.52
C GLU A 499 -39.04 7.46 -1.56
N GLU A 500 -38.40 7.43 -2.74
CA GLU A 500 -36.94 7.25 -2.86
C GLU A 500 -36.14 8.46 -2.35
N PHE A 501 -36.79 9.63 -2.28
CA PHE A 501 -36.22 10.85 -1.69
C PHE A 501 -36.57 11.00 -0.20
N SER A 502 -37.50 10.19 0.33
CA SER A 502 -37.87 10.24 1.75
C SER A 502 -36.69 9.92 2.66
N ASN A 503 -36.60 10.65 3.78
CA ASN A 503 -35.50 10.57 4.76
C ASN A 503 -34.12 11.01 4.20
N LYS A 504 -34.05 11.65 3.02
CA LYS A 504 -32.85 12.33 2.51
C LYS A 504 -33.02 13.84 2.70
N ASN A 505 -32.03 14.51 3.29
CA ASN A 505 -32.04 15.98 3.47
C ASN A 505 -30.82 16.59 2.75
N SER A 506 -31.03 17.54 1.83
CA SER A 506 -29.98 18.20 1.03
C SER A 506 -29.13 17.24 0.20
N LEU A 507 -29.74 16.57 -0.79
CA LEU A 507 -29.00 15.78 -1.78
C LEU A 507 -28.08 16.68 -2.60
N LYS A 508 -26.89 16.16 -2.94
CA LYS A 508 -25.86 16.81 -3.74
C LYS A 508 -25.77 16.24 -5.15
N ARG A 509 -25.96 14.92 -5.29
CA ARG A 509 -25.90 14.21 -6.58
C ARG A 509 -27.05 13.22 -6.68
N VAL A 510 -27.70 13.19 -7.84
CA VAL A 510 -28.83 12.31 -8.12
C VAL A 510 -28.58 11.61 -9.45
N SER A 511 -28.68 10.27 -9.46
CA SER A 511 -28.49 9.48 -10.67
C SER A 511 -29.54 8.39 -10.82
N PHE A 512 -30.30 8.48 -11.92
CA PHE A 512 -31.25 7.47 -12.39
C PHE A 512 -30.92 7.04 -13.83
N MET A 513 -29.66 7.22 -14.26
CA MET A 513 -29.22 6.86 -15.62
C MET A 513 -29.33 5.36 -15.91
N ASN A 514 -29.38 5.01 -17.19
CA ASN A 514 -29.33 3.63 -17.68
C ASN A 514 -30.47 2.73 -17.16
N ASN A 515 -31.63 3.33 -16.91
CA ASN A 515 -32.88 2.66 -16.57
C ASN A 515 -33.81 2.56 -17.80
N LYS A 516 -35.08 2.23 -17.57
CA LYS A 516 -36.13 2.10 -18.58
C LYS A 516 -37.25 3.12 -18.30
N LEU A 517 -36.90 4.28 -17.75
CA LEU A 517 -37.86 5.29 -17.30
C LEU A 517 -38.73 5.78 -18.46
N THR A 518 -40.06 5.72 -18.29
CA THR A 518 -41.04 6.30 -19.22
C THR A 518 -41.50 7.69 -18.80
N MET A 519 -41.39 8.02 -17.51
CA MET A 519 -41.81 9.31 -16.94
C MET A 519 -41.02 9.67 -15.68
N LEU A 520 -41.08 10.94 -15.30
CA LEU A 520 -40.56 11.49 -14.04
C LEU A 520 -41.73 12.05 -13.21
N PRO A 521 -41.58 12.19 -11.87
CA PRO A 521 -42.63 12.76 -11.01
C PRO A 521 -42.94 14.23 -11.36
N ASP A 522 -44.20 14.60 -11.59
CA ASP A 522 -44.62 16.00 -11.80
C ASP A 522 -44.87 16.76 -10.48
N CYS A 523 -43.84 16.75 -9.62
CA CYS A 523 -43.81 17.43 -8.34
C CYS A 523 -42.42 18.00 -8.04
N VAL A 524 -42.36 18.98 -7.14
CA VAL A 524 -41.10 19.59 -6.71
C VAL A 524 -40.47 18.71 -5.64
N ILE A 525 -39.26 18.20 -5.90
CA ILE A 525 -38.51 17.38 -4.94
C ILE A 525 -37.60 18.29 -4.12
N GLU A 526 -38.10 18.83 -3.00
CA GLU A 526 -37.40 19.79 -2.15
C GLU A 526 -36.02 19.31 -1.66
N GLN A 527 -35.87 17.99 -1.50
CA GLN A 527 -34.65 17.31 -1.09
C GLN A 527 -33.50 17.51 -2.09
N CYS A 528 -33.80 17.84 -3.34
CA CYS A 528 -32.83 18.07 -4.42
C CYS A 528 -32.44 19.55 -4.60
N SER A 529 -32.96 20.47 -3.78
CA SER A 529 -32.72 21.92 -3.92
C SER A 529 -31.24 22.31 -3.91
N GLU A 530 -30.42 21.52 -3.20
CA GLU A 530 -28.96 21.65 -3.09
C GLU A 530 -28.15 20.79 -4.08
N ALA A 531 -28.80 20.09 -5.01
CA ALA A 531 -28.16 19.11 -5.89
C ALA A 531 -27.47 19.76 -7.08
N SER A 532 -26.16 19.52 -7.20
CA SER A 532 -25.30 20.02 -8.28
C SER A 532 -25.27 19.10 -9.51
N THR A 533 -25.63 17.82 -9.38
CA THR A 533 -25.66 16.86 -10.49
C THR A 533 -26.96 16.08 -10.57
N LEU A 534 -27.51 15.97 -11.79
CA LEU A 534 -28.65 15.13 -12.16
C LEU A 534 -28.30 14.34 -13.44
N LEU A 535 -28.17 13.01 -13.30
CA LEU A 535 -27.89 12.08 -14.39
C LEU A 535 -29.14 11.25 -14.73
N LEU A 536 -29.63 11.41 -15.96
CA LEU A 536 -30.84 10.78 -16.50
C LEU A 536 -30.58 10.04 -17.84
N GLN A 537 -29.34 10.02 -18.31
CA GLN A 537 -28.97 9.52 -19.63
C GLN A 537 -29.28 8.02 -19.85
N ASN A 538 -29.41 7.64 -21.12
CA ASN A 538 -29.76 6.30 -21.62
C ASN A 538 -31.19 5.84 -21.25
N ASN A 539 -32.03 6.70 -20.66
CA ASN A 539 -33.46 6.45 -20.49
C ASN A 539 -34.22 6.74 -21.79
N LYS A 540 -33.99 5.89 -22.80
CA LYS A 540 -34.59 6.04 -24.14
C LYS A 540 -36.13 6.20 -24.17
N PRO A 541 -36.93 5.58 -23.28
CA PRO A 541 -38.39 5.77 -23.24
C PRO A 541 -38.87 7.09 -22.61
N LEU A 542 -37.98 7.92 -22.07
CA LEU A 542 -38.34 9.16 -21.38
C LEU A 542 -38.58 10.29 -22.39
N GLU A 543 -39.84 10.64 -22.64
CA GLU A 543 -40.23 11.60 -23.68
C GLU A 543 -40.36 13.07 -23.21
N ALA A 544 -40.41 13.33 -21.91
CA ALA A 544 -40.53 14.67 -21.35
C ALA A 544 -39.89 14.79 -19.95
N VAL A 545 -39.41 15.99 -19.61
CA VAL A 545 -39.02 16.36 -18.25
C VAL A 545 -40.06 17.35 -17.71
N PRO A 546 -40.82 17.04 -16.63
CA PRO A 546 -41.83 17.94 -16.10
C PRO A 546 -41.24 19.24 -15.55
N ASP A 547 -41.95 20.35 -15.74
CA ASP A 547 -41.53 21.67 -15.24
C ASP A 547 -41.28 21.67 -13.73
N ARG A 548 -42.14 20.98 -12.96
CA ARG A 548 -42.05 20.87 -11.49
C ARG A 548 -40.90 19.99 -11.01
N PHE A 549 -40.61 18.91 -11.74
CA PHE A 549 -39.49 18.03 -11.38
C PHE A 549 -38.18 18.83 -11.34
N LEU A 550 -37.91 19.58 -12.41
CA LEU A 550 -36.67 20.34 -12.56
C LEU A 550 -36.61 21.58 -11.65
N GLN A 551 -37.75 22.14 -11.24
CA GLN A 551 -37.82 23.16 -10.16
C GLN A 551 -37.27 22.64 -8.81
N GLY A 552 -37.25 21.33 -8.59
CA GLY A 552 -36.62 20.72 -7.42
C GLY A 552 -35.09 20.87 -7.38
N PHE A 553 -34.42 21.20 -8.49
CA PHE A 553 -32.95 21.18 -8.63
C PHE A 553 -32.35 22.58 -8.75
N ALA A 554 -32.70 23.50 -7.83
CA ALA A 554 -32.35 24.92 -7.92
C ALA A 554 -30.84 25.22 -8.05
N ALA A 555 -29.96 24.38 -7.48
CA ALA A 555 -28.50 24.53 -7.51
C ALA A 555 -27.81 23.71 -8.64
N LEU A 556 -28.55 23.23 -9.65
CA LEU A 556 -28.02 22.28 -10.63
C LEU A 556 -26.89 22.86 -11.49
N ARG A 557 -25.79 22.11 -11.58
CA ARG A 557 -24.60 22.42 -12.40
C ARG A 557 -24.45 21.46 -13.59
N VAL A 558 -24.79 20.19 -13.43
CA VAL A 558 -24.70 19.16 -14.47
C VAL A 558 -26.07 18.54 -14.69
N LEU A 559 -26.63 18.72 -15.90
CA LEU A 559 -27.81 18.01 -16.38
C LEU A 559 -27.40 17.14 -17.56
N ASN A 560 -27.44 15.81 -17.38
CA ASN A 560 -27.16 14.86 -18.43
C ASN A 560 -28.43 14.10 -18.82
N LEU A 561 -28.93 14.38 -20.03
CA LEU A 561 -30.12 13.81 -20.65
C LEU A 561 -29.77 13.01 -21.92
N ARG A 562 -28.49 12.71 -22.16
CA ARG A 562 -28.03 11.95 -23.34
C ARG A 562 -28.88 10.72 -23.60
N GLU A 563 -29.21 10.46 -24.86
CA GLU A 563 -29.83 9.21 -25.33
C GLU A 563 -31.20 8.92 -24.65
N THR A 564 -31.92 9.99 -24.29
CA THR A 564 -33.33 9.96 -23.87
C THR A 564 -34.27 10.24 -25.05
N GLY A 565 -35.55 9.90 -24.89
CA GLY A 565 -36.60 10.10 -25.90
C GLY A 565 -37.17 11.52 -25.95
N ILE A 566 -36.56 12.50 -25.27
CA ILE A 566 -37.17 13.81 -25.00
C ILE A 566 -37.51 14.59 -26.28
N GLN A 567 -38.72 15.13 -26.31
CA GLN A 567 -39.22 15.93 -27.45
C GLN A 567 -38.93 17.44 -27.28
N SER A 568 -38.88 17.91 -26.04
CA SER A 568 -38.61 19.30 -25.65
C SER A 568 -38.11 19.38 -24.19
N LEU A 569 -37.52 20.53 -23.80
CA LEU A 569 -37.18 20.82 -22.40
C LEU A 569 -38.19 21.80 -21.76
N PRO A 570 -38.46 21.67 -20.45
CA PRO A 570 -39.40 22.52 -19.71
C PRO A 570 -38.91 23.96 -19.57
N ARG A 571 -39.82 24.88 -19.25
CA ARG A 571 -39.48 26.31 -19.05
C ARG A 571 -38.65 26.53 -17.79
N SER A 572 -38.77 25.68 -16.79
CA SER A 572 -37.95 25.70 -15.56
C SER A 572 -36.45 25.50 -15.81
N LEU A 573 -36.02 25.02 -16.98
CA LEU A 573 -34.62 25.03 -17.40
C LEU A 573 -33.99 26.43 -17.24
N LEU A 574 -34.72 27.50 -17.60
CA LEU A 574 -34.29 28.90 -17.47
C LEU A 574 -33.98 29.35 -16.03
N GLN A 575 -34.42 28.58 -15.04
CA GLN A 575 -34.23 28.90 -13.62
C GLN A 575 -32.88 28.35 -13.09
N LEU A 576 -32.24 27.44 -13.82
CA LEU A 576 -30.98 26.78 -13.45
C LEU A 576 -29.77 27.68 -13.73
N ARG A 577 -29.67 28.79 -13.01
CA ARG A 577 -28.64 29.83 -13.20
C ARG A 577 -27.20 29.36 -12.93
N ASP A 578 -27.05 28.22 -12.26
CA ASP A 578 -25.77 27.57 -11.96
C ASP A 578 -25.39 26.46 -12.96
N LEU A 579 -26.21 26.19 -13.98
CA LEU A 579 -25.97 25.11 -14.94
C LEU A 579 -24.70 25.37 -15.76
N GLY A 580 -23.69 24.52 -15.59
CA GLY A 580 -22.41 24.54 -16.28
C GLY A 580 -22.31 23.51 -17.42
N VAL A 581 -23.05 22.40 -17.34
CA VAL A 581 -23.10 21.34 -18.37
C VAL A 581 -24.55 20.98 -18.67
N LEU A 582 -24.91 21.06 -19.96
CA LEU A 582 -26.16 20.53 -20.52
C LEU A 582 -25.80 19.54 -21.64
N ASN A 583 -25.98 18.24 -21.38
CA ASN A 583 -25.75 17.20 -22.38
C ASN A 583 -27.09 16.62 -22.88
N LEU A 584 -27.31 16.76 -24.18
CA LEU A 584 -28.50 16.35 -24.95
C LEU A 584 -28.11 15.47 -26.15
N ARG A 585 -26.92 14.85 -26.08
CA ARG A 585 -26.38 13.97 -27.12
C ARG A 585 -27.33 12.83 -27.44
N PHE A 586 -27.47 12.44 -28.70
CA PHE A 586 -28.39 11.38 -29.14
C PHE A 586 -29.88 11.59 -28.78
N CYS A 587 -30.32 12.79 -28.37
CA CYS A 587 -31.75 13.09 -28.17
C CYS A 587 -32.47 13.25 -29.52
N LYS A 588 -32.69 12.13 -30.22
CA LYS A 588 -33.19 12.09 -31.62
C LYS A 588 -34.63 12.59 -31.81
N ASN A 589 -35.38 12.78 -30.73
CA ASN A 589 -36.73 13.36 -30.76
C ASN A 589 -36.74 14.88 -30.52
N LEU A 590 -35.64 15.44 -30.01
CA LEU A 590 -35.50 16.86 -29.69
C LEU A 590 -35.32 17.66 -30.99
N LYS A 591 -36.29 18.54 -31.30
CA LYS A 591 -36.31 19.34 -32.54
C LYS A 591 -35.93 20.81 -32.35
N GLY A 592 -36.15 21.32 -31.14
CA GLY A 592 -35.88 22.69 -30.75
C GLY A 592 -35.70 22.78 -29.23
N LEU A 593 -35.20 23.91 -28.77
CA LEU A 593 -34.95 24.19 -27.35
C LEU A 593 -35.64 25.49 -26.93
N PRO A 594 -36.04 25.63 -25.65
CA PRO A 594 -36.36 26.96 -25.13
C PRO A 594 -35.12 27.86 -25.21
N SER A 595 -35.32 29.18 -25.21
CA SER A 595 -34.21 30.14 -25.13
C SER A 595 -33.25 29.79 -23.99
N LEU A 596 -31.95 29.91 -24.23
CA LEU A 596 -30.92 29.63 -23.23
C LEU A 596 -30.39 30.91 -22.54
N ALA A 597 -30.99 32.08 -22.80
CA ALA A 597 -30.49 33.38 -22.35
C ALA A 597 -30.24 33.49 -20.82
N GLY A 598 -30.98 32.73 -20.01
CA GLY A 598 -30.79 32.70 -18.55
C GLY A 598 -29.55 31.92 -18.07
N LEU A 599 -29.02 31.01 -18.89
CA LEU A 599 -27.95 30.05 -18.54
C LEU A 599 -26.55 30.66 -18.67
N SER A 600 -26.36 31.87 -18.14
CA SER A 600 -25.11 32.65 -18.35
C SER A 600 -23.83 32.00 -17.80
N LYS A 601 -23.94 30.94 -16.98
CA LYS A 601 -22.80 30.12 -16.49
C LYS A 601 -22.53 28.85 -17.31
N LEU A 602 -23.33 28.53 -18.33
CA LEU A 602 -23.16 27.32 -19.12
C LEU A 602 -21.79 27.29 -19.79
N GLN A 603 -21.02 26.23 -19.54
CA GLN A 603 -19.67 26.01 -20.09
C GLN A 603 -19.68 24.98 -21.21
N ILE A 604 -20.54 23.96 -21.15
CA ILE A 604 -20.61 22.88 -22.14
C ILE A 604 -22.06 22.67 -22.57
N LEU A 605 -22.30 22.74 -23.88
CA LEU A 605 -23.55 22.37 -24.53
C LEU A 605 -23.26 21.29 -25.60
N ASP A 606 -23.75 20.08 -25.36
CA ASP A 606 -23.62 18.95 -26.29
C ASP A 606 -24.99 18.64 -26.89
N LEU A 607 -25.15 18.93 -28.18
CA LEU A 607 -26.33 18.66 -29.00
C LEU A 607 -26.05 17.57 -30.05
N SER A 608 -24.89 16.89 -29.97
CA SER A 608 -24.43 15.98 -31.02
C SER A 608 -25.40 14.82 -31.26
N LEU A 609 -25.60 14.47 -32.53
CA LEU A 609 -26.48 13.36 -32.96
C LEU A 609 -27.96 13.52 -32.51
N SER A 610 -28.40 14.76 -32.24
CA SER A 610 -29.80 15.14 -32.02
C SER A 610 -30.46 15.64 -33.31
N SER A 611 -31.79 15.76 -33.31
CA SER A 611 -32.58 16.21 -34.47
C SER A 611 -32.90 17.72 -34.43
N ILE A 612 -32.03 18.52 -33.81
CA ILE A 612 -32.22 19.96 -33.63
C ILE A 612 -32.30 20.67 -34.99
N ILE A 613 -33.28 21.55 -35.18
CA ILE A 613 -33.55 22.22 -36.47
C ILE A 613 -32.88 23.60 -36.56
N GLU A 614 -32.77 24.27 -35.42
CA GLU A 614 -32.29 25.64 -35.23
C GLU A 614 -31.55 25.76 -33.90
N LEU A 615 -30.61 26.71 -33.78
CA LEU A 615 -30.04 27.05 -32.47
C LEU A 615 -31.06 27.84 -31.64
N PRO A 616 -31.15 27.63 -30.31
CA PRO A 616 -32.10 28.36 -29.47
C PRO A 616 -31.80 29.85 -29.36
N ASP A 617 -32.85 30.65 -29.19
CA ASP A 617 -32.75 32.08 -28.88
C ASP A 617 -31.83 32.35 -27.68
N GLY A 618 -31.04 33.43 -27.76
CA GLY A 618 -30.28 33.92 -26.63
C GLY A 618 -28.90 33.28 -26.43
N MET A 619 -28.41 32.47 -27.37
CA MET A 619 -27.06 31.89 -27.38
C MET A 619 -25.96 32.95 -27.17
N GLU A 620 -26.16 34.19 -27.61
CA GLU A 620 -25.24 35.32 -27.41
C GLU A 620 -25.06 35.77 -25.95
N ASN A 621 -25.88 35.26 -25.04
CA ASN A 621 -25.79 35.51 -23.59
C ASN A 621 -24.97 34.42 -22.88
N LEU A 622 -24.62 33.33 -23.55
CA LEU A 622 -23.81 32.22 -23.03
C LEU A 622 -22.32 32.57 -22.99
N ARG A 623 -21.97 33.69 -22.35
CA ARG A 623 -20.61 34.27 -22.34
C ARG A 623 -19.55 33.41 -21.64
N ASN A 624 -19.96 32.33 -20.98
CA ASN A 624 -19.08 31.34 -20.36
C ASN A 624 -18.99 30.02 -21.15
N LEU A 625 -19.65 29.90 -22.31
CA LEU A 625 -19.63 28.70 -23.11
C LEU A 625 -18.21 28.45 -23.66
N ARG A 626 -17.63 27.33 -23.25
CA ARG A 626 -16.28 26.86 -23.58
C ARG A 626 -16.31 25.73 -24.61
N GLN A 627 -17.35 24.90 -24.60
CA GLN A 627 -17.56 23.84 -25.59
C GLN A 627 -18.98 23.87 -26.15
N LEU A 628 -19.08 23.84 -27.48
CA LEU A 628 -20.31 23.61 -28.23
C LEU A 628 -20.08 22.41 -29.17
N ASP A 629 -20.81 21.31 -28.95
CA ASP A 629 -20.75 20.11 -29.80
C ASP A 629 -22.05 19.98 -30.61
N LEU A 630 -21.92 20.14 -31.93
CA LEU A 630 -22.99 20.00 -32.93
C LEU A 630 -22.76 18.80 -33.86
N TYR A 631 -21.82 17.90 -33.52
CA TYR A 631 -21.44 16.78 -34.39
C TYR A 631 -22.66 15.96 -34.85
N TYR A 632 -22.77 15.76 -36.17
CA TYR A 632 -23.89 15.04 -36.81
C TYR A 632 -25.28 15.62 -36.41
N THR A 633 -25.44 16.95 -36.44
CA THR A 633 -26.77 17.58 -36.35
C THR A 633 -27.39 17.75 -37.74
N ASP A 634 -27.74 16.62 -38.36
CA ASP A 634 -28.17 16.51 -39.76
C ASP A 634 -29.57 17.12 -40.08
N LYS A 635 -30.14 17.88 -39.13
CA LYS A 635 -31.38 18.66 -39.27
C LYS A 635 -31.18 20.16 -39.05
N LEU A 636 -30.00 20.59 -38.58
CA LEU A 636 -29.70 22.00 -38.29
C LEU A 636 -29.59 22.79 -39.60
N LYS A 637 -30.52 23.73 -39.83
CA LYS A 637 -30.61 24.52 -41.06
C LYS A 637 -30.01 25.92 -40.93
N ASP A 638 -30.37 26.63 -39.86
CA ASP A 638 -29.86 27.98 -39.59
C ASP A 638 -28.83 27.93 -38.45
N PHE A 639 -27.57 27.73 -38.81
CA PHE A 639 -26.45 28.11 -37.97
C PHE A 639 -26.08 29.57 -38.27
N GLN A 640 -26.54 30.49 -37.42
CA GLN A 640 -26.22 31.90 -37.56
C GLN A 640 -24.73 32.14 -37.29
N VAL A 641 -23.87 32.14 -38.31
CA VAL A 641 -22.39 32.20 -38.17
C VAL A 641 -21.91 33.35 -37.25
N GLY A 642 -22.60 34.49 -37.27
CA GLY A 642 -22.38 35.62 -36.36
C GLY A 642 -22.68 35.36 -34.87
N ILE A 643 -23.04 34.14 -34.47
CA ILE A 643 -23.18 33.72 -33.06
C ILE A 643 -21.81 33.37 -32.45
N ILE A 644 -20.88 32.81 -33.23
CA ILE A 644 -19.54 32.42 -32.75
C ILE A 644 -18.80 33.65 -32.20
N SER A 645 -18.86 34.77 -32.92
CA SER A 645 -18.24 36.04 -32.50
C SER A 645 -18.88 36.67 -31.25
N LYS A 646 -20.01 36.14 -30.78
CA LYS A 646 -20.68 36.54 -29.52
C LYS A 646 -20.41 35.58 -28.36
N LEU A 647 -19.61 34.52 -28.57
CA LEU A 647 -19.21 33.51 -27.57
C LEU A 647 -17.73 33.68 -27.18
N PRO A 648 -17.36 34.72 -26.40
CA PRO A 648 -15.96 35.16 -26.19
C PRO A 648 -15.09 34.21 -25.35
N ARG A 649 -15.61 33.04 -24.96
CA ARG A 649 -14.91 32.01 -24.17
C ARG A 649 -14.93 30.63 -24.85
N LEU A 650 -15.38 30.53 -26.09
CA LEU A 650 -15.47 29.27 -26.82
C LEU A 650 -14.06 28.74 -27.15
N GLU A 651 -13.72 27.57 -26.62
CA GLU A 651 -12.42 26.89 -26.77
C GLU A 651 -12.53 25.66 -27.68
N VAL A 652 -13.70 25.02 -27.72
CA VAL A 652 -13.98 23.83 -28.54
C VAL A 652 -15.32 24.03 -29.27
N LEU A 653 -15.30 23.83 -30.58
CA LEU A 653 -16.48 23.86 -31.45
C LEU A 653 -16.40 22.66 -32.40
N ASP A 654 -17.32 21.71 -32.28
CA ASP A 654 -17.45 20.61 -33.23
C ASP A 654 -18.66 20.85 -34.13
N MET A 655 -18.42 20.92 -35.43
CA MET A 655 -19.44 21.15 -36.47
C MET A 655 -19.31 20.14 -37.62
N ARG A 656 -18.68 18.99 -37.37
CA ARG A 656 -18.53 17.96 -38.39
C ARG A 656 -19.88 17.25 -38.64
N ASP A 657 -20.16 16.93 -39.90
CA ASP A 657 -21.41 16.31 -40.36
C ASP A 657 -22.71 17.08 -40.03
N ILE A 658 -22.64 18.41 -39.89
CA ILE A 658 -23.86 19.25 -39.88
C ILE A 658 -24.41 19.41 -41.29
N ALA A 659 -25.75 19.48 -41.45
CA ALA A 659 -26.41 19.61 -42.76
C ALA A 659 -26.42 21.06 -43.29
N TYR A 660 -25.39 21.85 -42.98
CA TYR A 660 -25.35 23.29 -43.21
C TYR A 660 -24.88 23.64 -44.62
N TYR A 661 -25.70 24.40 -45.34
CA TYR A 661 -25.34 24.97 -46.64
C TYR A 661 -24.72 26.34 -46.39
N PHE A 662 -23.44 26.50 -46.73
CA PHE A 662 -22.85 27.84 -46.85
C PHE A 662 -23.47 28.56 -48.06
N GLU A 663 -24.52 29.35 -47.83
CA GLU A 663 -25.00 30.34 -48.81
C GLU A 663 -23.97 31.49 -48.94
N GLY A 664 -22.86 31.19 -49.61
CA GLY A 664 -21.85 32.17 -49.99
C GLY A 664 -22.44 33.15 -50.99
N ASN A 665 -22.32 34.45 -50.71
CA ASN A 665 -22.68 35.52 -51.65
C ASN A 665 -21.68 35.59 -52.81
N GLY A 666 -21.82 34.69 -53.79
CA GLY A 666 -21.18 34.74 -55.10
C GLY A 666 -20.08 33.69 -55.33
N ALA A 667 -20.13 33.11 -56.54
CA ALA A 667 -19.22 32.13 -57.13
C ALA A 667 -19.22 30.71 -56.52
N GLU A 668 -19.39 29.73 -57.41
CA GLU A 668 -19.20 28.31 -57.14
C GLU A 668 -17.68 27.99 -57.22
N GLU A 669 -17.06 27.60 -56.11
CA GLU A 669 -15.84 26.77 -56.14
C GLU A 669 -15.96 25.65 -55.10
N GLU A 670 -15.91 24.39 -55.55
CA GLU A 670 -15.92 23.21 -54.70
C GLU A 670 -14.59 23.06 -53.94
N THR A 671 -14.46 23.70 -52.78
CA THR A 671 -13.36 23.45 -51.85
C THR A 671 -13.82 22.60 -50.66
N GLN A 672 -13.37 21.34 -50.64
CA GLN A 672 -13.50 20.47 -49.47
C GLN A 672 -12.56 20.96 -48.34
N THR A 673 -12.99 21.97 -47.58
CA THR A 673 -12.26 22.43 -46.39
C THR A 673 -12.51 21.49 -45.22
N ASN A 674 -11.66 20.48 -45.07
CA ASN A 674 -11.51 19.77 -43.79
C ASN A 674 -10.91 20.73 -42.75
N PHE A 675 -11.63 20.92 -41.64
CA PHE A 675 -11.16 21.53 -40.39
C PHE A 675 -11.71 20.71 -39.21
#